data_AF-E0SK77-F1
#
_entry.id   AF-E0SK77-F1
#
_cell.length_a   1.000
_cell.length_b   1.000
_cell.length_c   1.000
_cell.angle_alpha   90.00
_cell.angle_beta   90.00
_cell.angle_gamma   90.00
#
_symmetry.space_group_name_H-M   'P 1'
#
loop_
_entity.id
_entity.type
_entity.pdbx_description
1 polymer ?
#
loop_
_entity_poly.entity_id
_entity_poly.type
_entity_poly.pdbx_seq_one_letter_code
_entity_poly.pdbx_strand_id
1 'polypeptide(L)'
;MWYKSGSLSLFSGSKVVLGNNTAWADKNNSVVAGGMLLIFADCSIKIYEIASVVSDTELVLASEYIGCTENGVNYAIPVLGSSDAFDHAAYVVQVAAMLAGYQSQLAQWKQVLTEHGQVTLTDNGGQSVVVKTLPDLTDAVSRMMDKTLNGADIPDKAQFVANLGLSDVVRKSDLANHTHTASQITDFTDAVRKVLVATLAAGRGVSLAYDNRNSQLSISATGTGSGSGQGGSGYTVVTRMGTTANQIFTFPISLNDQMDYSFDAYALKEEAGLTSQTVVIDTFSSTSAANYEQTNNVVFDGQLKPYTGETYSMGSDGSFYSSIIKADGISLSVSSYSTSTVVPAMTSANTPAGYIASASSVYNASYAAYYAFDGSVSGNGWISASAPTAAAPQWLEIELPSQTQITGYIITNPNSVIGGLASPKSWSLQGSNDGSVWTTVHAVSNSTNNTADIDQEFPLSVAANYSKYRLYITDKNSSYAFVSIKKLKLVVGDKCLISDSFGNFYTASSGVLTKVNSPSSASEFSTVGFVYSGVISSSALSGKLPIKVWLASNPANNYVRTSYGPPPQIIVPKSLTSVRSLQVISSAQLSATLSGKGAVSVAVSRDLNDWVVWSGSSWVSIGSLSADATGANKLIASGMTASSLGQVTATQWALLFPNTNGVPDNLAFAMVLSVPDPSVDGAVVDDLTLNVTNGSAWKKQTEAEVEIRWYPDKVTFKTVAAGNYKLAYQQP
;
A
#
# COMPACT_ATOMS: atom_id res chain seq x y z
N MET A 1 2.50 -16.72 34.52
CA MET A 1 3.56 -16.85 35.55
C MET A 1 2.92 -17.06 36.90
N TRP A 2 3.68 -17.38 37.95
CA TRP A 2 3.13 -17.61 39.30
C TRP A 2 3.92 -16.83 40.35
N TYR A 3 3.24 -16.03 41.17
CA TYR A 3 3.83 -15.45 42.37
C TYR A 3 3.73 -16.45 43.53
N LYS A 4 4.88 -16.75 44.15
CA LYS A 4 5.02 -17.78 45.19
C LYS A 4 5.94 -17.38 46.34
N SER A 5 6.36 -16.11 46.41
CA SER A 5 7.29 -15.66 47.45
C SER A 5 6.59 -15.61 48.80
N GLY A 6 7.27 -16.08 49.85
CA GLY A 6 6.72 -16.09 51.22
C GLY A 6 5.75 -17.24 51.50
N SER A 7 5.01 -17.14 52.60
CA SER A 7 4.03 -18.14 53.05
C SER A 7 2.81 -17.49 53.69
N LEU A 8 1.73 -18.25 53.86
CA LEU A 8 0.46 -17.75 54.41
C LEU A 8 0.24 -18.18 55.87
N SER A 9 -0.37 -17.30 56.66
CA SER A 9 -1.13 -17.62 57.87
C SER A 9 -2.61 -17.54 57.56
N LEU A 10 -3.32 -18.65 57.79
CA LEU A 10 -4.72 -18.84 57.48
C LEU A 10 -5.50 -19.07 58.79
N PHE A 11 -6.70 -18.50 58.87
CA PHE A 11 -7.56 -18.62 60.04
C PHE A 11 -8.91 -19.19 59.61
N SER A 12 -9.32 -20.31 60.22
CA SER A 12 -10.59 -20.97 59.92
C SER A 12 -11.76 -20.00 60.14
N GLY A 13 -12.64 -19.88 59.14
CA GLY A 13 -13.78 -18.95 59.17
C GLY A 13 -13.44 -17.47 58.95
N SER A 14 -12.18 -17.13 58.64
CA SER A 14 -11.78 -15.74 58.34
C SER A 14 -11.65 -15.50 56.84
N LYS A 15 -11.96 -14.28 56.40
CA LYS A 15 -11.62 -13.81 55.04
C LYS A 15 -10.20 -13.23 54.96
N VAL A 16 -9.58 -12.94 56.10
CA VAL A 16 -8.25 -12.32 56.15
C VAL A 16 -7.18 -13.39 56.04
N VAL A 17 -6.25 -13.18 55.13
CA VAL A 17 -5.05 -14.00 54.92
C VAL A 17 -3.83 -13.13 55.16
N LEU A 18 -2.96 -13.57 56.06
CA LEU A 18 -1.71 -12.86 56.35
C LEU A 18 -0.56 -13.54 55.60
N GLY A 19 0.30 -12.73 55.01
CA GLY A 19 1.50 -13.15 54.31
C GLY A 19 2.74 -12.90 55.16
N ASN A 20 3.68 -13.84 55.14
CA ASN A 20 5.01 -13.67 55.72
C ASN A 20 6.06 -13.64 54.61
N ASN A 21 6.89 -12.59 54.56
CA ASN A 21 7.85 -12.33 53.48
C ASN A 21 7.21 -12.25 52.08
N THR A 22 6.01 -11.69 52.03
CA THR A 22 5.26 -11.41 50.80
C THR A 22 5.37 -9.93 50.45
N ALA A 23 5.19 -9.61 49.18
CA ALA A 23 5.20 -8.24 48.63
C ALA A 23 4.02 -8.07 47.67
N TRP A 24 2.81 -8.29 48.18
CA TRP A 24 1.58 -8.31 47.38
C TRP A 24 1.13 -6.94 46.88
N ALA A 25 1.47 -5.85 47.57
CA ALA A 25 1.11 -4.50 47.14
C ALA A 25 2.13 -3.93 46.14
N ASP A 26 3.31 -4.53 45.99
CA ASP A 26 4.24 -4.21 44.91
C ASP A 26 3.61 -4.55 43.54
N LYS A 27 3.34 -3.51 42.77
CA LYS A 27 2.71 -3.59 41.45
C LYS A 27 3.50 -4.45 40.47
N ASN A 28 4.82 -4.58 40.63
CA ASN A 28 5.63 -5.41 39.75
C ASN A 28 5.32 -6.91 39.90
N ASN A 29 4.79 -7.32 41.06
CA ASN A 29 4.40 -8.70 41.32
C ASN A 29 3.02 -9.05 40.76
N SER A 30 2.26 -8.07 40.27
CA SER A 30 0.97 -8.25 39.58
C SER A 30 -0.10 -9.04 40.36
N VAL A 31 -0.07 -8.95 41.70
CA VAL A 31 -1.14 -9.48 42.57
C VAL A 31 -2.25 -8.45 42.67
N VAL A 32 -3.50 -8.84 42.37
CA VAL A 32 -4.63 -7.91 42.23
C VAL A 32 -5.93 -8.46 42.81
N ALA A 33 -6.85 -7.56 43.16
CA ALA A 33 -8.23 -7.90 43.47
C ALA A 33 -8.92 -8.53 42.23
N GLY A 34 -9.80 -9.51 42.46
CA GLY A 34 -10.37 -10.39 41.44
C GLY A 34 -9.42 -11.51 40.98
N GLY A 35 -8.18 -11.52 41.49
CA GLY A 35 -7.18 -12.55 41.20
C GLY A 35 -7.45 -13.86 41.94
N MET A 36 -6.83 -14.94 41.47
CA MET A 36 -6.99 -16.28 42.07
C MET A 36 -5.85 -16.58 43.05
N LEU A 37 -6.18 -17.11 44.22
CA LEU A 37 -5.22 -17.62 45.21
C LEU A 37 -5.35 -19.15 45.32
N LEU A 38 -4.27 -19.88 45.04
CA LEU A 38 -4.17 -21.31 45.28
C LEU A 38 -3.43 -21.55 46.59
N ILE A 39 -4.06 -22.29 47.49
CA ILE A 39 -3.53 -22.66 48.80
C ILE A 39 -3.25 -24.16 48.80
N PHE A 40 -2.00 -24.53 49.10
CA PHE A 40 -1.55 -25.93 49.14
C PHE A 40 -1.50 -26.40 50.61
N ALA A 41 -2.63 -26.94 51.11
CA ALA A 41 -2.80 -27.44 52.47
C ALA A 41 -3.58 -28.77 52.47
N ASP A 42 -3.43 -29.59 53.50
CA ASP A 42 -4.17 -30.86 53.67
C ASP A 42 -4.03 -31.86 52.50
N CYS A 43 -2.85 -31.97 51.88
CA CYS A 43 -2.62 -32.82 50.69
C CYS A 43 -3.59 -32.53 49.51
N SER A 44 -4.20 -31.34 49.47
CA SER A 44 -5.14 -30.90 48.44
C SER A 44 -4.88 -29.43 48.06
N ILE A 45 -5.45 -28.98 46.93
CA ILE A 45 -5.34 -27.59 46.48
C ILE A 45 -6.70 -26.93 46.69
N LYS A 46 -6.73 -25.86 47.48
CA LYS A 46 -7.94 -25.04 47.69
C LYS A 46 -7.78 -23.72 46.91
N ILE A 47 -8.82 -23.30 46.21
CA ILE A 47 -8.80 -22.12 45.34
C ILE A 47 -9.76 -21.07 45.90
N TYR A 48 -9.28 -19.83 46.04
CA TYR A 48 -10.06 -18.69 46.49
C TYR A 48 -9.86 -17.49 45.58
N GLU A 49 -10.85 -16.60 45.55
CA GLU A 49 -10.74 -15.29 44.90
C GLU A 49 -10.25 -14.25 45.91
N ILE A 50 -9.32 -13.40 45.49
CA ILE A 50 -8.80 -12.27 46.26
C ILE A 50 -9.77 -11.11 46.10
N ALA A 51 -10.50 -10.75 47.14
CA ALA A 51 -11.40 -9.59 47.12
C ALA A 51 -10.62 -8.26 47.15
N SER A 52 -9.55 -8.18 47.94
CA SER A 52 -8.69 -7.00 47.99
C SER A 52 -7.27 -7.32 48.47
N VAL A 53 -6.31 -6.55 47.96
CA VAL A 53 -4.94 -6.50 48.49
C VAL A 53 -4.85 -5.31 49.44
N VAL A 54 -4.67 -5.58 50.74
CA VAL A 54 -4.68 -4.55 51.79
C VAL A 54 -3.27 -3.98 51.99
N SER A 55 -2.26 -4.85 51.99
CA SER A 55 -0.85 -4.49 52.08
C SER A 55 0.04 -5.58 51.48
N ASP A 56 1.35 -5.40 51.54
CA ASP A 56 2.32 -6.42 51.11
C ASP A 56 2.15 -7.77 51.81
N THR A 57 1.56 -7.77 53.00
CA THR A 57 1.40 -8.92 53.90
C THR A 57 -0.04 -9.19 54.31
N GLU A 58 -1.03 -8.55 53.68
CA GLU A 58 -2.44 -8.80 54.00
C GLU A 58 -3.33 -8.81 52.75
N LEU A 59 -4.09 -9.90 52.59
CA LEU A 59 -5.15 -10.06 51.60
C LEU A 59 -6.48 -10.32 52.29
N VAL A 60 -7.57 -9.96 51.59
CA VAL A 60 -8.93 -10.35 51.93
C VAL A 60 -9.48 -11.23 50.82
N LEU A 61 -10.05 -12.38 51.18
CA LEU A 61 -10.71 -13.31 50.27
C LEU A 61 -12.18 -12.94 50.06
N ALA A 62 -12.74 -13.29 48.90
CA ALA A 62 -14.16 -13.09 48.63
C ALA A 62 -15.07 -13.92 49.56
N SER A 63 -14.62 -15.13 49.93
CA SER A 63 -15.29 -16.05 50.85
C SER A 63 -14.42 -16.40 52.05
N GLU A 64 -15.05 -16.83 53.15
CA GLU A 64 -14.33 -17.27 54.36
C GLU A 64 -13.52 -18.55 54.08
N TYR A 65 -12.32 -18.63 54.67
CA TYR A 65 -11.46 -19.80 54.53
C TYR A 65 -12.01 -21.00 55.31
N ILE A 66 -12.33 -22.09 54.59
CA ILE A 66 -12.98 -23.29 55.14
C ILE A 66 -11.99 -24.38 55.61
N GLY A 67 -10.69 -24.10 55.69
CA GLY A 67 -9.68 -25.03 56.20
C GLY A 67 -9.34 -24.85 57.68
N CYS A 68 -8.37 -25.61 58.18
CA CYS A 68 -7.84 -25.48 59.54
C CYS A 68 -7.00 -24.20 59.69
N THR A 69 -6.97 -23.61 60.89
CA THR A 69 -6.08 -22.48 61.19
C THR A 69 -4.63 -22.97 61.19
N GLU A 70 -3.82 -22.45 60.26
CA GLU A 70 -2.46 -22.94 60.00
C GLU A 70 -1.53 -21.80 59.59
N ASN A 71 -0.24 -21.95 59.87
CA ASN A 71 0.78 -20.97 59.54
C ASN A 71 1.91 -21.60 58.71
N GLY A 72 2.52 -20.81 57.83
CA GLY A 72 3.57 -21.25 56.93
C GLY A 72 3.05 -22.02 55.71
N VAL A 73 1.81 -21.78 55.31
CA VAL A 73 1.17 -22.52 54.21
C VAL A 73 1.69 -22.04 52.86
N ASN A 74 2.03 -22.98 51.98
CA ASN A 74 2.48 -22.67 50.63
C ASN A 74 1.31 -22.22 49.76
N TYR A 75 1.58 -21.30 48.84
CA TYR A 75 0.56 -20.77 47.94
C TYR A 75 1.13 -20.42 46.57
N ALA A 76 0.23 -20.18 45.63
CA ALA A 76 0.58 -19.60 44.34
C ALA A 76 -0.55 -18.69 43.85
N ILE A 77 -0.18 -17.55 43.27
CA ILE A 77 -1.10 -16.64 42.59
C ILE A 77 -0.69 -16.63 41.12
N PRO A 78 -1.60 -16.95 40.16
CA PRO A 78 -1.29 -16.79 38.76
C PRO A 78 -1.16 -15.29 38.45
N VAL A 79 0.00 -14.91 37.94
CA VAL A 79 0.33 -13.52 37.60
C VAL A 79 0.79 -13.46 36.14
N LEU A 80 0.52 -12.32 35.51
CA LEU A 80 0.97 -12.08 34.13
C LEU A 80 2.48 -11.86 34.13
N GLY A 81 3.15 -12.41 33.11
CA GLY A 81 4.61 -12.49 33.09
C GLY A 81 5.28 -11.18 32.73
N SER A 82 6.33 -10.81 33.45
CA SER A 82 7.16 -9.61 33.22
C SER A 82 8.09 -9.71 31.99
N SER A 83 7.75 -10.51 30.98
CA SER A 83 8.57 -10.73 29.79
C SER A 83 7.81 -10.65 28.47
N ASP A 84 6.63 -10.01 28.45
CA ASP A 84 5.92 -9.66 27.22
C ASP A 84 5.71 -8.15 27.14
N ALA A 85 6.21 -7.55 26.07
CA ALA A 85 6.34 -6.10 25.88
C ALA A 85 5.02 -5.39 25.50
N PHE A 86 3.85 -5.89 25.91
CA PHE A 86 2.57 -5.22 25.68
C PHE A 86 1.58 -5.51 26.82
N ASP A 87 1.61 -4.65 27.85
CA ASP A 87 0.69 -4.69 28.99
C ASP A 87 -0.65 -3.99 28.65
N HIS A 88 -1.58 -4.76 28.10
CA HIS A 88 -2.92 -4.27 27.75
C HIS A 88 -3.74 -3.86 28.99
N ALA A 89 -3.43 -4.40 30.18
CA ALA A 89 -4.13 -4.05 31.41
C ALA A 89 -3.64 -2.72 31.98
N ALA A 90 -2.32 -2.48 31.99
CA ALA A 90 -1.78 -1.17 32.33
C ALA A 90 -2.17 -0.10 31.30
N TYR A 91 -2.26 -0.45 30.01
CA TYR A 91 -2.75 0.49 28.99
C TYR A 91 -4.22 0.86 29.23
N VAL A 92 -5.10 -0.10 29.50
CA VAL A 92 -6.52 0.19 29.76
C VAL A 92 -6.71 0.96 31.08
N VAL A 93 -5.93 0.65 32.13
CA VAL A 93 -5.96 1.39 33.40
C VAL A 93 -5.33 2.78 33.26
N GLN A 94 -4.26 2.94 32.49
CA GLN A 94 -3.67 4.25 32.19
C GLN A 94 -4.63 5.10 31.34
N VAL A 95 -5.26 4.54 30.32
CA VAL A 95 -6.25 5.24 29.49
C VAL A 95 -7.47 5.64 30.32
N ALA A 96 -7.96 4.75 31.20
CA ALA A 96 -9.07 5.07 32.10
C ALA A 96 -8.70 6.15 33.14
N ALA A 97 -7.50 6.07 33.73
CA ALA A 97 -7.00 7.08 34.68
C ALA A 97 -6.73 8.42 34.00
N MET A 98 -6.20 8.41 32.77
CA MET A 98 -5.97 9.60 31.95
C MET A 98 -7.29 10.25 31.55
N LEU A 99 -8.30 9.46 31.18
CA LEU A 99 -9.64 9.97 30.86
C LEU A 99 -10.35 10.53 32.10
N ALA A 100 -10.24 9.88 33.26
CA ALA A 100 -10.78 10.40 34.52
C ALA A 100 -10.08 11.71 34.95
N GLY A 101 -8.76 11.79 34.76
CA GLY A 101 -7.98 13.01 34.98
C GLY A 101 -8.44 14.16 34.08
N TYR A 102 -8.65 13.89 32.78
CA TYR A 102 -9.17 14.90 31.86
C TYR A 102 -10.60 15.34 32.18
N GLN A 103 -11.48 14.42 32.59
CA GLN A 103 -12.84 14.79 33.02
C GLN A 103 -12.83 15.67 34.27
N SER A 104 -11.95 15.39 35.24
CA SER A 104 -11.77 16.21 36.43
C SER A 104 -11.25 17.61 36.09
N GLN A 105 -10.24 17.71 35.23
CA GLN A 105 -9.69 19.01 34.79
C GLN A 105 -10.74 19.83 34.03
N LEU A 106 -11.53 19.20 33.14
CA LEU A 106 -12.62 19.88 32.43
C LEU A 106 -13.70 20.41 33.39
N ALA A 107 -14.03 19.66 34.44
CA ALA A 107 -14.99 20.12 35.46
C ALA A 107 -14.46 21.33 36.25
N GLN A 108 -13.18 21.32 36.64
CA GLN A 108 -12.54 22.45 37.34
C GLN A 108 -12.44 23.69 36.44
N TRP A 109 -12.07 23.52 35.16
CA TRP A 109 -12.04 24.62 34.20
C TRP A 109 -13.43 25.18 33.90
N LYS A 110 -14.47 24.35 33.89
CA LYS A 110 -15.85 24.81 33.78
C LYS A 110 -16.19 25.74 34.96
N GLN A 111 -15.83 25.38 36.19
CA GLN A 111 -16.07 26.23 37.37
C GLN A 111 -15.32 27.56 37.25
N VAL A 112 -14.05 27.55 36.83
CA VAL A 112 -13.28 28.79 36.59
C VAL A 112 -13.97 29.72 35.59
N LEU A 113 -14.63 29.17 34.56
CA LEU A 113 -15.27 29.95 33.51
C LEU A 113 -16.68 30.42 33.86
N THR A 114 -17.40 29.73 34.76
CA THR A 114 -18.84 29.97 34.97
C THR A 114 -19.24 30.43 36.37
N GLU A 115 -18.45 30.13 37.40
CA GLU A 115 -18.79 30.47 38.79
C GLU A 115 -18.11 31.78 39.23
N HIS A 116 -18.58 32.39 40.32
CA HIS A 116 -17.96 33.56 40.94
C HIS A 116 -17.11 33.14 42.14
N GLY A 117 -15.97 33.83 42.37
CA GLY A 117 -15.04 33.55 43.45
C GLY A 117 -13.67 33.03 43.00
N GLN A 118 -13.03 32.25 43.87
CA GLN A 118 -11.74 31.61 43.62
C GLN A 118 -11.91 30.10 43.52
N VAL A 119 -11.29 29.50 42.52
CA VAL A 119 -11.30 28.05 42.29
C VAL A 119 -9.86 27.54 42.43
N THR A 120 -9.70 26.45 43.18
CA THR A 120 -8.41 25.76 43.31
C THR A 120 -8.30 24.71 42.21
N LEU A 121 -7.35 24.88 41.31
CA LEU A 121 -6.99 23.90 40.28
C LEU A 121 -5.93 22.96 40.84
N THR A 122 -6.16 21.66 40.79
CA THR A 122 -5.19 20.65 41.26
C THR A 122 -4.77 19.76 40.10
N ASP A 123 -3.47 19.65 39.87
CA ASP A 123 -2.92 18.77 38.84
C ASP A 123 -2.91 17.29 39.26
N ASN A 124 -2.58 16.41 38.30
CA ASN A 124 -2.53 14.97 38.54
C ASN A 124 -1.40 14.52 39.48
N GLY A 125 -0.47 15.41 39.83
CA GLY A 125 0.59 15.22 40.81
C GLY A 125 0.22 15.72 42.22
N GLY A 126 -0.99 16.26 42.41
CA GLY A 126 -1.48 16.79 43.69
C GLY A 126 -1.08 18.25 43.97
N GLN A 127 -0.43 18.92 43.01
CA GLN A 127 -0.03 20.32 43.15
C GLN A 127 -1.21 21.24 42.83
N SER A 128 -1.51 22.19 43.72
CA SER A 128 -2.70 23.03 43.63
C SER A 128 -2.38 24.50 43.42
N VAL A 129 -3.15 25.18 42.58
CA VAL A 129 -3.06 26.62 42.27
C VAL A 129 -4.44 27.26 42.39
N VAL A 130 -4.56 28.33 43.17
CA VAL A 130 -5.81 29.08 43.32
C VAL A 130 -5.89 30.16 42.24
N VAL A 131 -6.93 30.12 41.42
CA VAL A 131 -7.19 31.11 40.37
C VAL A 131 -8.50 31.85 40.63
N LYS A 132 -8.54 33.13 40.25
CA LYS A 132 -9.80 33.89 40.20
C LYS A 132 -10.59 33.46 38.97
N THR A 133 -11.91 33.36 39.14
CA THR A 133 -12.83 32.99 38.06
C THR A 133 -12.93 34.08 37.00
N LEU A 134 -13.31 33.69 35.77
CA LEU A 134 -13.46 34.60 34.65
C LEU A 134 -14.52 35.69 34.90
N PRO A 135 -15.72 35.40 35.46
CA PRO A 135 -16.69 36.43 35.81
C PRO A 135 -16.13 37.48 36.79
N ASP A 136 -15.38 37.08 37.82
CA ASP A 136 -14.76 38.02 38.76
C ASP A 136 -13.67 38.88 38.13
N LEU A 137 -12.89 38.31 37.20
CA LEU A 137 -11.91 39.05 36.43
C LEU A 137 -12.60 40.06 35.50
N THR A 138 -13.69 39.64 34.84
CA THR A 138 -14.52 40.52 34.02
C THR A 138 -15.15 41.65 34.83
N ASP A 139 -15.63 41.38 36.05
CA ASP A 139 -16.16 42.41 36.95
C ASP A 139 -15.08 43.35 37.47
N ALA A 140 -13.89 42.83 37.79
CA ALA A 140 -12.75 43.65 38.19
C ALA A 140 -12.30 44.57 37.05
N VAL A 141 -12.17 44.04 35.83
CA VAL A 141 -11.83 44.82 34.64
C VAL A 141 -12.94 45.82 34.31
N SER A 142 -14.21 45.42 34.38
CA SER A 142 -15.34 46.33 34.13
C SER A 142 -15.37 47.48 35.13
N ARG A 143 -15.08 47.22 36.42
CA ARG A 143 -14.89 48.29 37.43
C ARG A 143 -13.66 49.15 37.14
N MET A 144 -12.54 48.58 36.73
CA MET A 144 -11.34 49.34 36.35
C MET A 144 -11.53 50.18 35.08
N MET A 145 -12.43 49.77 34.18
CA MET A 145 -12.78 50.51 32.97
C MET A 145 -13.94 51.48 33.17
N ASP A 146 -14.64 51.42 34.31
CA ASP A 146 -15.71 52.35 34.65
C ASP A 146 -15.13 53.73 34.98
N LYS A 147 -15.12 54.60 33.96
CA LYS A 147 -14.59 55.96 34.06
C LYS A 147 -15.39 56.84 35.03
N THR A 148 -16.58 56.44 35.47
CA THR A 148 -17.33 57.18 36.49
C THR A 148 -16.68 57.09 37.87
N LEU A 149 -15.89 56.03 38.12
CA LEU A 149 -15.11 55.84 39.34
C LEU A 149 -13.78 56.59 39.35
N ASN A 150 -13.30 57.08 38.19
CA ASN A 150 -12.05 57.84 38.13
C ASN A 150 -12.15 59.14 38.95
N GLY A 151 -11.31 59.24 39.96
CA GLY A 151 -11.26 60.35 40.92
C GLY A 151 -12.45 60.41 41.87
N ALA A 152 -13.31 59.38 41.96
CA ALA A 152 -14.48 59.37 42.85
C ALA A 152 -14.12 59.52 44.35
N ASP A 153 -12.86 59.27 44.70
CA ASP A 153 -12.22 59.51 45.99
C ASP A 153 -11.77 60.96 46.22
N ILE A 154 -11.87 61.82 45.20
CA ILE A 154 -11.55 63.25 45.27
C ILE A 154 -12.80 64.01 45.74
N PRO A 155 -12.80 64.60 46.96
CA PRO A 155 -13.99 65.24 47.53
C PRO A 155 -14.51 66.43 46.71
N ASP A 156 -13.59 67.17 46.07
CA ASP A 156 -13.91 68.26 45.14
C ASP A 156 -13.05 68.15 43.87
N LYS A 157 -13.60 67.46 42.87
CA LYS A 157 -12.95 67.25 41.57
C LYS A 157 -12.67 68.56 40.83
N ALA A 158 -13.49 69.58 41.00
CA ALA A 158 -13.35 70.84 40.28
C ALA A 158 -12.12 71.61 40.77
N GLN A 159 -11.90 71.63 42.08
CA GLN A 159 -10.72 72.28 42.65
C GLN A 159 -9.42 71.53 42.32
N PHE A 160 -9.45 70.19 42.28
CA PHE A 160 -8.30 69.37 41.89
C PHE A 160 -7.82 69.65 40.46
N VAL A 161 -8.75 69.72 39.50
CA VAL A 161 -8.43 70.04 38.09
C VAL A 161 -7.88 71.46 37.95
N ALA A 162 -8.40 72.41 38.73
CA ALA A 162 -7.90 73.78 38.76
C ALA A 162 -6.44 73.87 39.28
N ASN A 163 -6.11 73.11 40.33
CA ASN A 163 -4.78 73.12 40.92
C ASN A 163 -3.70 72.49 40.02
N LEU A 164 -4.08 71.60 39.10
CA LEU A 164 -3.17 71.04 38.09
C LEU A 164 -3.00 71.96 36.86
N GLY A 165 -3.71 73.09 36.80
CA GLY A 165 -3.61 74.05 35.70
C GLY A 165 -4.26 73.59 34.39
N LEU A 166 -5.09 72.54 34.42
CA LEU A 166 -5.73 71.97 33.22
C LEU A 166 -7.10 72.57 32.88
N SER A 167 -7.53 73.60 33.62
CA SER A 167 -8.85 74.24 33.44
C SER A 167 -9.12 74.71 32.01
N ASP A 168 -8.08 75.12 31.29
CA ASP A 168 -8.18 75.72 29.95
C ASP A 168 -7.76 74.79 28.80
N VAL A 169 -7.41 73.53 29.07
CA VAL A 169 -6.81 72.60 28.07
C VAL A 169 -7.87 71.94 27.16
N VAL A 170 -9.17 72.23 27.34
CA VAL A 170 -10.23 71.71 26.47
C VAL A 170 -10.58 72.73 25.39
N ARG A 171 -9.74 72.84 24.36
CA ARG A 171 -10.20 73.20 23.00
C ARG A 171 -9.63 72.22 21.97
N LYS A 172 -10.47 71.24 21.65
CA LYS A 172 -10.27 70.19 20.64
C LYS A 172 -10.08 70.73 19.20
N SER A 173 -10.15 72.06 19.01
CA SER A 173 -10.01 72.74 17.72
C SER A 173 -8.57 72.94 17.26
N ASP A 174 -7.59 72.89 18.17
CA ASP A 174 -6.22 73.36 17.83
C ASP A 174 -5.26 72.21 17.51
N LEU A 175 -5.71 70.95 17.65
CA LEU A 175 -4.87 69.77 17.42
C LEU A 175 -5.16 69.03 16.10
N ALA A 176 -6.24 69.37 15.39
CA ALA A 176 -6.66 68.64 14.19
C ALA A 176 -6.05 69.18 12.88
N ASN A 177 -5.42 70.36 12.88
CA ASN A 177 -4.98 71.04 11.65
C ASN A 177 -3.60 71.73 11.77
N HIS A 178 -2.67 71.21 12.58
CA HIS A 178 -1.28 71.62 12.42
C HIS A 178 -0.54 70.57 11.58
N THR A 179 -0.20 70.95 10.36
CA THR A 179 0.65 70.19 9.45
C THR A 179 1.95 70.95 9.27
N HIS A 180 3.08 70.24 9.41
CA HIS A 180 4.39 70.76 9.04
C HIS A 180 4.67 70.40 7.58
N THR A 181 5.02 71.39 6.78
CA THR A 181 5.68 71.17 5.49
C THR A 181 7.14 70.78 5.73
N ALA A 182 7.75 70.00 4.83
CA ALA A 182 9.17 69.59 4.98
C ALA A 182 10.13 70.79 5.18
N SER A 183 9.77 71.97 4.64
CA SER A 183 10.48 73.23 4.82
C SER A 183 10.40 73.85 6.23
N GLN A 184 9.41 73.46 7.04
CA GLN A 184 9.20 73.98 8.40
C GLN A 184 9.94 73.17 9.47
N ILE A 185 10.60 72.09 9.07
CA ILE A 185 11.37 71.21 9.95
C ILE A 185 12.83 71.34 9.52
N THR A 186 13.60 72.14 10.25
CA THR A 186 14.97 72.55 9.91
C THR A 186 15.94 71.39 9.70
N ASP A 187 15.64 70.21 10.25
CA ASP A 187 16.44 69.00 10.16
C ASP A 187 15.74 67.85 9.43
N PHE A 188 14.58 68.05 8.80
CA PHE A 188 13.81 66.95 8.19
C PHE A 188 14.62 66.17 7.16
N THR A 189 15.35 66.88 6.28
CA THR A 189 16.22 66.27 5.30
C THR A 189 17.34 65.47 5.97
N ASP A 190 17.89 65.94 7.09
CA ASP A 190 18.94 65.24 7.84
C ASP A 190 18.41 64.06 8.67
N ALA A 191 17.20 64.16 9.22
CA ALA A 191 16.53 63.11 9.94
C ALA A 191 16.14 61.96 8.99
N VAL A 192 15.55 62.27 7.83
CA VAL A 192 15.25 61.28 6.78
C VAL A 192 16.54 60.64 6.26
N ARG A 193 17.61 61.41 6.05
CA ARG A 193 18.94 60.88 5.66
C ARG A 193 19.55 59.96 6.71
N LYS A 194 19.50 60.34 7.99
CA LYS A 194 19.99 59.50 9.10
C LYS A 194 19.21 58.20 9.21
N VAL A 195 17.88 58.24 9.06
CA VAL A 195 17.05 57.03 9.05
C VAL A 195 17.43 56.14 7.86
N LEU A 196 17.51 56.69 6.64
CA LEU A 196 17.86 55.92 5.45
C LEU A 196 19.22 55.21 5.59
N VAL A 197 20.24 55.88 6.12
CA VAL A 197 21.58 55.29 6.34
C VAL A 197 21.60 54.32 7.53
N ALA A 198 20.87 54.61 8.61
CA ALA A 198 20.89 53.78 9.82
C ALA A 198 20.02 52.52 9.72
N THR A 199 19.00 52.51 8.87
CA THR A 199 18.09 51.34 8.72
C THR A 199 18.53 50.34 7.66
N LEU A 200 19.49 50.70 6.81
CA LEU A 200 19.99 49.83 5.75
C LEU A 200 21.26 49.11 6.21
N ALA A 201 21.14 47.83 6.53
CA ALA A 201 22.27 46.94 6.73
C ALA A 201 22.60 46.23 5.41
N ALA A 202 23.87 46.28 4.99
CA ALA A 202 24.30 45.59 3.79
C ALA A 202 24.26 44.05 4.00
N GLY A 203 23.56 43.33 3.13
CA GLY A 203 23.62 41.87 3.07
C GLY A 203 24.96 41.37 2.50
N ARG A 204 25.26 40.07 2.61
CA ARG A 204 26.51 39.51 2.06
C ARG A 204 26.57 39.76 0.54
N GLY A 205 27.66 40.34 0.04
CA GLY A 205 27.85 40.67 -1.37
C GLY A 205 27.30 42.04 -1.80
N VAL A 206 26.71 42.81 -0.88
CA VAL A 206 26.32 44.21 -1.14
C VAL A 206 27.22 45.11 -0.30
N SER A 207 27.72 46.20 -0.90
CA SER A 207 28.39 47.28 -0.21
C SER A 207 27.57 48.55 -0.35
N LEU A 208 27.37 49.23 0.78
CA LEU A 208 26.70 50.52 0.85
C LEU A 208 27.76 51.57 1.14
N ALA A 209 27.92 52.54 0.26
CA ALA A 209 28.84 53.66 0.46
C ALA A 209 28.09 54.98 0.35
N TYR A 210 28.14 55.78 1.41
CA TYR A 210 27.50 57.09 1.44
C TYR A 210 28.56 58.17 1.26
N ASP A 211 28.43 58.97 0.19
CA ASP A 211 29.31 60.11 -0.07
C ASP A 211 28.75 61.37 0.60
N ASN A 212 29.42 61.79 1.69
CA ASN A 212 29.06 62.99 2.45
C ASN A 212 29.19 64.30 1.66
N ARG A 213 29.97 64.34 0.56
CA ARG A 213 30.19 65.56 -0.24
C ARG A 213 29.10 65.74 -1.29
N ASN A 214 28.68 64.66 -1.93
CA ASN A 214 27.68 64.69 -3.00
C ASN A 214 26.27 64.30 -2.53
N SER A 215 26.10 63.95 -1.25
CA SER A 215 24.82 63.51 -0.66
C SER A 215 24.19 62.32 -1.40
N GLN A 216 25.02 61.39 -1.86
CA GLN A 216 24.59 60.23 -2.65
C GLN A 216 24.91 58.93 -1.92
N LEU A 217 23.91 58.04 -1.80
CA LEU A 217 24.10 56.66 -1.38
C LEU A 217 24.35 55.81 -2.63
N SER A 218 25.56 55.28 -2.78
CA SER A 218 25.86 54.29 -3.81
C SER A 218 25.69 52.88 -3.23
N ILE A 219 24.95 52.06 -3.97
CA ILE A 219 24.71 50.65 -3.65
C ILE A 219 25.46 49.85 -4.72
N SER A 220 26.51 49.14 -4.32
CA SER A 220 27.18 48.18 -5.21
C SER A 220 26.85 46.77 -4.75
N ALA A 221 26.40 45.94 -5.68
CA ALA A 221 26.12 44.53 -5.43
C ALA A 221 27.08 43.68 -6.27
N THR A 222 28.05 43.06 -5.62
CA THR A 222 28.85 42.00 -6.23
C THR A 222 28.11 40.69 -5.97
N GLY A 223 27.50 40.15 -7.02
CA GLY A 223 26.67 38.95 -6.91
C GLY A 223 27.41 37.78 -6.28
N THR A 224 27.18 37.51 -5.00
CA THR A 224 27.42 36.20 -4.40
C THR A 224 26.08 35.51 -4.28
N GLY A 225 25.77 34.69 -5.28
CA GLY A 225 24.62 33.80 -5.21
C GLY A 225 24.71 32.94 -3.95
N SER A 226 23.61 32.88 -3.21
CA SER A 226 23.44 32.02 -2.06
C SER A 226 23.59 30.55 -2.45
N GLY A 227 24.73 29.96 -2.10
CA GLY A 227 25.02 28.54 -2.25
C GLY A 227 26.37 28.25 -1.61
N SER A 228 26.38 27.41 -0.58
CA SER A 228 27.57 27.01 0.17
C SER A 228 28.69 26.47 -0.72
N GLY A 229 29.88 27.08 -0.62
CA GLY A 229 31.15 26.47 -1.01
C GLY A 229 31.59 26.70 -2.46
N GLN A 230 32.82 27.22 -2.60
CA GLN A 230 33.59 27.48 -3.84
C GLN A 230 33.22 28.74 -4.65
N GLY A 231 34.26 29.52 -4.97
CA GLY A 231 34.18 30.87 -5.53
C GLY A 231 33.41 30.94 -6.85
N GLY A 232 32.34 31.74 -6.87
CA GLY A 232 31.63 32.08 -8.10
C GLY A 232 32.36 33.16 -8.88
N SER A 233 32.55 32.95 -10.18
CA SER A 233 33.37 33.75 -11.10
C SER A 233 32.81 35.15 -11.46
N GLY A 234 32.04 35.81 -10.59
CA GLY A 234 31.69 37.25 -10.77
C GLY A 234 30.70 37.61 -11.89
N TYR A 235 29.84 36.69 -12.34
CA TYR A 235 28.90 36.94 -13.44
C TYR A 235 27.58 37.63 -13.02
N THR A 236 27.15 38.63 -13.78
CA THR A 236 25.77 39.13 -13.85
C THR A 236 25.00 38.31 -14.89
N VAL A 237 23.82 37.76 -14.52
CA VAL A 237 22.97 36.98 -15.44
C VAL A 237 21.62 37.67 -15.60
N VAL A 238 21.25 37.98 -16.84
CA VAL A 238 19.97 38.62 -17.19
C VAL A 238 19.13 37.68 -18.04
N THR A 239 17.91 37.39 -17.58
CA THR A 239 16.95 36.57 -18.32
C THR A 239 16.09 37.46 -19.22
N ARG A 240 15.95 37.08 -20.51
CA ARG A 240 15.15 37.76 -21.52
C ARG A 240 14.18 36.77 -22.16
N MET A 241 12.89 36.97 -21.90
CA MET A 241 11.82 36.15 -22.47
C MET A 241 11.31 36.77 -23.77
N GLY A 242 10.97 35.93 -24.76
CA GLY A 242 10.35 36.36 -26.02
C GLY A 242 11.23 37.26 -26.90
N THR A 243 12.54 37.09 -26.84
CA THR A 243 13.49 37.85 -27.66
C THR A 243 13.22 37.61 -29.14
N THR A 244 13.28 38.66 -29.97
CA THR A 244 13.14 38.54 -31.44
C THR A 244 14.50 38.33 -32.12
N ALA A 245 14.51 37.74 -33.31
CA ALA A 245 15.75 37.62 -34.10
C ALA A 245 16.39 39.00 -34.35
N ASN A 246 17.72 39.06 -34.28
CA ASN A 246 18.55 40.25 -34.41
C ASN A 246 18.34 41.34 -33.33
N GLN A 247 17.69 41.01 -32.21
CA GLN A 247 17.53 41.95 -31.10
C GLN A 247 18.87 42.12 -30.35
N ILE A 248 19.24 43.39 -30.11
CA ILE A 248 20.45 43.78 -29.39
C ILE A 248 20.07 44.22 -27.97
N PHE A 249 20.70 43.60 -26.99
CA PHE A 249 20.67 44.04 -25.60
C PHE A 249 21.99 44.70 -25.25
N THR A 250 21.90 45.83 -24.57
CA THR A 250 23.07 46.61 -24.12
C THR A 250 23.05 46.69 -22.60
N PHE A 251 24.18 46.37 -21.99
CA PHE A 251 24.37 46.45 -20.55
C PHE A 251 25.53 47.43 -20.27
N PRO A 252 25.25 48.60 -19.67
CA PRO A 252 26.29 49.54 -19.33
C PRO A 252 27.18 49.00 -18.21
N ILE A 253 28.44 49.43 -18.21
CA ILE A 253 29.47 49.06 -17.26
C ILE A 253 30.14 50.34 -16.75
N SER A 254 30.46 50.38 -15.47
CA SER A 254 31.19 51.48 -14.84
C SER A 254 32.57 51.00 -14.44
N LEU A 255 33.61 51.71 -14.87
CA LEU A 255 35.00 51.40 -14.56
C LEU A 255 35.62 52.50 -13.70
N ASN A 256 36.49 52.10 -12.76
CA ASN A 256 37.36 53.03 -12.03
C ASN A 256 38.69 53.25 -12.77
N ASP A 257 39.12 52.31 -13.62
CA ASP A 257 40.37 52.30 -14.40
C ASP A 257 40.12 51.96 -15.90
N GLN A 258 41.16 51.86 -16.72
CA GLN A 258 41.04 51.50 -18.14
C GLN A 258 40.63 50.03 -18.34
N MET A 259 39.69 49.77 -19.27
CA MET A 259 39.20 48.42 -19.60
C MET A 259 40.33 47.53 -20.16
N ASP A 260 40.61 46.39 -19.51
CA ASP A 260 41.65 45.44 -19.94
C ASP A 260 41.13 44.25 -20.78
N TYR A 261 39.80 44.13 -20.90
CA TYR A 261 39.09 43.09 -21.67
C TYR A 261 39.40 41.65 -21.24
N SER A 262 39.80 41.44 -19.98
CA SER A 262 40.02 40.09 -19.41
C SER A 262 38.74 39.37 -18.98
N PHE A 263 37.58 39.97 -19.23
CA PHE A 263 36.27 39.53 -18.72
C PHE A 263 35.51 38.64 -19.70
N ASP A 264 34.84 37.64 -19.14
CA ASP A 264 34.07 36.66 -19.90
C ASP A 264 32.58 37.02 -20.01
N ALA A 265 31.96 36.62 -21.12
CA ALA A 265 30.52 36.65 -21.32
C ALA A 265 30.05 35.45 -22.15
N TYR A 266 28.82 34.99 -21.88
CA TYR A 266 28.17 33.93 -22.65
C TYR A 266 26.66 34.10 -22.65
N ALA A 267 25.98 33.46 -23.60
CA ALA A 267 24.54 33.38 -23.64
C ALA A 267 24.08 31.93 -23.58
N LEU A 268 22.97 31.67 -22.91
CA LEU A 268 22.22 30.42 -23.02
C LEU A 268 20.89 30.71 -23.70
N LYS A 269 20.44 29.80 -24.57
CA LYS A 269 19.09 29.83 -25.14
C LYS A 269 18.28 28.66 -24.58
N GLU A 270 17.02 28.92 -24.26
CA GLU A 270 16.10 27.87 -23.87
C GLU A 270 15.76 26.98 -25.07
N GLU A 271 15.85 25.68 -24.85
CA GLU A 271 15.31 24.65 -25.73
C GLU A 271 14.12 24.03 -25.01
N ALA A 272 12.92 24.29 -25.55
CA ALA A 272 11.67 23.80 -24.96
C ALA A 272 11.71 22.28 -24.85
N GLY A 273 11.28 21.76 -23.70
CA GLY A 273 11.24 20.32 -23.49
C GLY A 273 10.27 19.63 -24.46
N LEU A 274 10.63 18.41 -24.86
CA LEU A 274 9.79 17.59 -25.71
C LEU A 274 8.48 17.24 -25.00
N THR A 275 7.37 17.34 -25.74
CA THR A 275 6.03 16.96 -25.27
C THR A 275 5.74 15.51 -25.62
N SER A 276 4.71 14.95 -24.97
CA SER A 276 4.18 13.60 -25.25
C SER A 276 5.23 12.49 -25.17
N GLN A 277 6.18 12.62 -24.23
CA GLN A 277 7.19 11.60 -23.97
C GLN A 277 6.63 10.57 -23.00
N THR A 278 6.93 9.30 -23.23
CA THR A 278 6.58 8.21 -22.31
C THR A 278 7.77 7.89 -21.42
N VAL A 279 7.57 7.97 -20.10
CA VAL A 279 8.54 7.57 -19.09
C VAL A 279 8.03 6.32 -18.39
N VAL A 280 8.81 5.25 -18.40
CA VAL A 280 8.51 4.03 -17.65
C VAL A 280 8.94 4.22 -16.21
N ILE A 281 8.00 4.06 -15.28
CA ILE A 281 8.27 4.10 -13.84
C ILE A 281 8.67 2.71 -13.35
N ASP A 282 7.94 1.68 -13.77
CA ASP A 282 8.28 0.30 -13.48
C ASP A 282 7.69 -0.65 -14.54
N THR A 283 8.39 -1.76 -14.78
CA THR A 283 7.95 -2.90 -15.61
C THR A 283 7.70 -4.15 -14.76
N PHE A 284 7.76 -4.02 -13.44
CA PHE A 284 7.55 -5.09 -12.46
C PHE A 284 8.39 -6.34 -12.73
N SER A 285 9.63 -6.12 -13.19
CA SER A 285 10.63 -7.16 -13.32
C SER A 285 10.95 -7.80 -11.96
N SER A 286 11.54 -8.99 -11.96
CA SER A 286 11.97 -9.65 -10.72
C SER A 286 12.91 -8.80 -9.86
N THR A 287 13.71 -7.92 -10.48
CA THR A 287 14.58 -6.99 -9.76
C THR A 287 13.83 -5.83 -9.11
N SER A 288 12.65 -5.47 -9.63
CA SER A 288 11.83 -4.38 -9.08
C SER A 288 11.35 -4.69 -7.67
N ALA A 289 11.15 -5.96 -7.31
CA ALA A 289 10.66 -6.39 -6.00
C ALA A 289 11.48 -5.82 -4.82
N ALA A 290 12.79 -5.60 -4.99
CA ALA A 290 13.64 -5.05 -3.95
C ALA A 290 13.28 -3.60 -3.57
N ASN A 291 12.66 -2.86 -4.49
CA ASN A 291 12.30 -1.44 -4.34
C ASN A 291 11.01 -1.23 -3.53
N TYR A 292 10.29 -2.30 -3.17
CA TYR A 292 9.00 -2.23 -2.49
C TYR A 292 9.04 -2.94 -1.13
N GLU A 293 8.32 -2.39 -0.17
CA GLU A 293 7.71 -3.17 0.91
C GLU A 293 6.47 -3.88 0.36
N GLN A 294 6.27 -5.14 0.69
CA GLN A 294 5.21 -5.94 0.09
C GLN A 294 4.66 -7.00 1.04
N THR A 295 3.39 -7.35 0.86
CA THR A 295 2.82 -8.55 1.48
C THR A 295 3.49 -9.81 0.94
N ASN A 296 3.43 -10.90 1.71
CA ASN A 296 3.99 -12.19 1.30
C ASN A 296 3.44 -12.65 -0.06
N ASN A 297 4.30 -13.33 -0.83
CA ASN A 297 3.95 -14.02 -2.07
C ASN A 297 3.50 -13.11 -3.24
N VAL A 298 3.70 -11.79 -3.22
CA VAL A 298 3.48 -10.98 -4.44
C VAL A 298 4.48 -11.43 -5.52
N VAL A 299 4.04 -11.55 -6.77
CA VAL A 299 4.90 -12.02 -7.88
C VAL A 299 5.35 -10.85 -8.74
N PHE A 300 6.65 -10.83 -9.02
CA PHE A 300 7.34 -9.91 -9.95
C PHE A 300 8.09 -10.73 -11.00
N ASP A 301 7.54 -10.85 -12.20
CA ASP A 301 8.13 -11.63 -13.29
C ASP A 301 8.12 -10.92 -14.65
N GLY A 302 8.22 -9.58 -14.63
CA GLY A 302 7.93 -8.72 -15.77
C GLY A 302 6.45 -8.32 -15.85
N GLN A 303 5.69 -8.77 -14.84
CA GLN A 303 4.34 -8.39 -14.50
C GLN A 303 4.25 -8.39 -12.97
N LEU A 304 3.37 -7.54 -12.43
CA LEU A 304 2.94 -7.56 -11.04
C LEU A 304 1.60 -8.29 -10.97
N LYS A 305 1.54 -9.36 -10.19
CA LYS A 305 0.31 -10.16 -10.01
C LYS A 305 0.27 -10.85 -8.66
N PRO A 306 -0.92 -11.18 -8.15
CA PRO A 306 -1.01 -12.00 -6.98
C PRO A 306 -0.51 -13.41 -7.22
N TYR A 307 0.06 -14.04 -6.21
CA TYR A 307 0.30 -15.48 -6.26
C TYR A 307 -1.03 -16.21 -6.10
N THR A 308 -1.45 -16.92 -7.15
CA THR A 308 -2.71 -17.68 -7.19
C THR A 308 -2.51 -19.19 -7.21
N GLY A 309 -1.29 -19.64 -6.90
CA GLY A 309 -0.88 -21.04 -6.92
C GLY A 309 0.16 -21.33 -8.01
N GLU A 310 0.77 -22.50 -7.92
CA GLU A 310 1.78 -22.96 -8.87
C GLU A 310 1.74 -24.49 -9.01
N THR A 311 2.52 -24.99 -9.97
CA THR A 311 2.84 -26.42 -10.09
C THR A 311 4.08 -26.71 -9.26
N TYR A 312 4.00 -27.76 -8.43
CA TYR A 312 5.07 -28.18 -7.53
C TYR A 312 5.84 -29.38 -8.09
N SER A 313 7.16 -29.25 -8.10
CA SER A 313 8.06 -30.39 -8.22
C SER A 313 8.07 -31.18 -6.92
N MET A 314 8.01 -32.50 -7.03
CA MET A 314 7.96 -33.42 -5.89
C MET A 314 9.35 -34.01 -5.65
N GLY A 315 9.87 -33.85 -4.43
CA GLY A 315 11.16 -34.41 -4.02
C GLY A 315 10.98 -35.80 -3.40
N SER A 316 12.01 -36.65 -3.49
CA SER A 316 12.02 -37.92 -2.74
C SER A 316 11.99 -37.65 -1.24
N ASP A 317 11.08 -38.29 -0.52
CA ASP A 317 10.89 -38.18 0.92
C ASP A 317 10.59 -39.56 1.51
N GLY A 318 11.66 -40.25 1.91
CA GLY A 318 11.58 -41.65 2.36
C GLY A 318 11.19 -42.60 1.24
N SER A 319 10.09 -43.35 1.44
CA SER A 319 9.53 -44.26 0.42
C SER A 319 8.52 -43.59 -0.51
N PHE A 320 8.28 -42.28 -0.34
CA PHE A 320 7.29 -41.51 -1.06
C PHE A 320 7.92 -40.25 -1.66
N TYR A 321 7.08 -39.38 -2.22
CA TYR A 321 7.50 -38.10 -2.75
C TYR A 321 6.67 -37.00 -2.10
N SER A 322 7.32 -35.91 -1.67
CA SER A 322 6.63 -34.80 -1.02
C SER A 322 7.13 -33.43 -1.49
N SER A 323 6.30 -32.42 -1.28
CA SER A 323 6.68 -31.02 -1.46
C SER A 323 5.93 -30.15 -0.45
N ILE A 324 6.60 -29.15 0.11
CA ILE A 324 5.94 -28.12 0.94
C ILE A 324 5.26 -27.16 -0.02
N ILE A 325 3.97 -26.93 0.20
CA ILE A 325 3.16 -26.03 -0.64
C ILE A 325 2.79 -24.76 0.12
N LYS A 326 2.55 -23.67 -0.62
CA LYS A 326 2.02 -22.42 -0.05
C LYS A 326 0.55 -22.65 0.31
N ALA A 327 0.22 -22.38 1.57
CA ALA A 327 -1.09 -22.70 2.15
C ALA A 327 -1.53 -21.67 3.21
N ASP A 328 -0.83 -20.54 3.29
CA ASP A 328 -1.07 -19.40 4.19
C ASP A 328 -2.14 -18.41 3.67
N GLY A 329 -2.87 -18.79 2.62
CA GLY A 329 -3.89 -17.96 1.96
C GLY A 329 -5.27 -18.01 2.60
N ILE A 330 -6.24 -17.34 1.96
CA ILE A 330 -7.65 -17.38 2.36
C ILE A 330 -8.31 -18.72 1.98
N SER A 331 -7.79 -19.38 0.94
CA SER A 331 -8.24 -20.70 0.50
C SER A 331 -7.12 -21.44 -0.24
N LEU A 332 -7.26 -22.76 -0.33
CA LEU A 332 -6.35 -23.63 -1.07
C LEU A 332 -7.13 -24.76 -1.73
N SER A 333 -6.87 -25.00 -3.01
CA SER A 333 -7.19 -26.27 -3.66
C SER A 333 -5.90 -26.96 -4.07
N VAL A 334 -5.82 -28.26 -3.82
CA VAL A 334 -4.73 -29.14 -4.25
C VAL A 334 -5.29 -30.11 -5.27
N SER A 335 -4.64 -30.16 -6.43
CA SER A 335 -4.97 -31.09 -7.50
C SER A 335 -3.74 -31.90 -7.86
N SER A 336 -3.87 -33.22 -7.94
CA SER A 336 -2.89 -34.07 -8.60
C SER A 336 -3.31 -34.30 -10.04
N TYR A 337 -2.35 -34.17 -10.95
CA TYR A 337 -2.55 -34.40 -12.38
C TYR A 337 -1.64 -35.51 -12.85
N SER A 338 -2.11 -36.21 -13.88
CA SER A 338 -1.27 -37.09 -14.69
C SER A 338 -1.28 -36.62 -16.13
N THR A 339 -0.12 -36.65 -16.78
CA THR A 339 -0.03 -36.48 -18.24
C THR A 339 -0.43 -37.74 -19.01
N SER A 340 -0.63 -38.87 -18.30
CA SER A 340 -0.99 -40.16 -18.88
C SER A 340 -2.48 -40.22 -19.21
N THR A 341 -2.80 -40.65 -20.43
CA THR A 341 -4.17 -40.87 -20.90
C THR A 341 -4.55 -42.33 -20.78
N VAL A 342 -5.82 -42.62 -20.44
CA VAL A 342 -6.39 -43.97 -20.47
C VAL A 342 -6.68 -44.47 -21.88
N VAL A 343 -6.66 -43.57 -22.87
CA VAL A 343 -6.85 -43.89 -24.29
C VAL A 343 -5.47 -44.11 -24.92
N PRO A 344 -5.11 -45.33 -25.38
CA PRO A 344 -3.87 -45.55 -26.10
C PRO A 344 -3.86 -44.79 -27.43
N ALA A 345 -2.67 -44.56 -27.98
CA ALA A 345 -2.51 -43.90 -29.28
C ALA A 345 -3.32 -44.63 -30.37
N MET A 346 -4.29 -43.93 -30.95
CA MET A 346 -5.14 -44.45 -32.01
C MET A 346 -4.50 -44.27 -33.39
N THR A 347 -4.63 -45.28 -34.26
CA THR A 347 -4.18 -45.19 -35.67
C THR A 347 -5.35 -45.12 -36.66
N SER A 348 -6.56 -45.39 -36.19
CA SER A 348 -7.82 -45.27 -36.95
C SER A 348 -9.00 -45.07 -35.97
N ALA A 349 -10.22 -44.91 -36.49
CA ALA A 349 -11.42 -44.73 -35.67
C ALA A 349 -11.74 -45.92 -34.74
N ASN A 350 -11.16 -47.10 -34.95
CA ASN A 350 -11.45 -48.32 -34.19
C ASN A 350 -10.19 -49.13 -33.84
N THR A 351 -9.01 -48.51 -33.89
CA THR A 351 -7.73 -49.15 -33.55
C THR A 351 -7.01 -48.29 -32.51
N PRO A 352 -6.65 -48.84 -31.33
CA PRO A 352 -6.67 -50.27 -30.96
C PRO A 352 -8.08 -50.85 -30.74
N ALA A 353 -8.21 -52.18 -30.84
CA ALA A 353 -9.47 -52.87 -30.70
C ALA A 353 -10.13 -52.58 -29.32
N GLY A 354 -11.44 -52.36 -29.33
CA GLY A 354 -12.22 -52.00 -28.15
C GLY A 354 -12.29 -50.50 -27.86
N TYR A 355 -11.55 -49.66 -28.60
CA TYR A 355 -11.65 -48.20 -28.55
C TYR A 355 -12.30 -47.69 -29.83
N ILE A 356 -13.32 -46.83 -29.72
CA ILE A 356 -14.02 -46.26 -30.89
C ILE A 356 -14.08 -44.74 -30.77
N ALA A 357 -13.37 -44.04 -31.64
CA ALA A 357 -13.42 -42.58 -31.74
C ALA A 357 -14.49 -42.17 -32.76
N SER A 358 -15.38 -41.26 -32.37
CA SER A 358 -16.42 -40.73 -33.25
C SER A 358 -16.66 -39.23 -32.98
N ALA A 359 -17.37 -38.56 -33.88
CA ALA A 359 -17.70 -37.14 -33.73
C ALA A 359 -19.04 -36.82 -34.40
N SER A 360 -19.64 -35.69 -34.01
CA SER A 360 -20.87 -35.15 -34.63
C SER A 360 -20.71 -34.91 -36.12
N SER A 361 -19.53 -34.43 -36.51
CA SER A 361 -19.16 -34.16 -37.88
C SER A 361 -17.63 -34.10 -38.02
N VAL A 362 -17.14 -34.24 -39.24
CA VAL A 362 -15.72 -34.13 -39.59
C VAL A 362 -15.58 -33.25 -40.82
N TYR A 363 -14.63 -32.32 -40.83
CA TYR A 363 -14.42 -31.42 -41.97
C TYR A 363 -14.02 -32.19 -43.24
N ASN A 364 -13.11 -33.17 -43.10
CA ASN A 364 -12.80 -34.20 -44.09
C ASN A 364 -12.01 -35.34 -43.42
N ALA A 365 -11.61 -36.35 -44.19
CA ALA A 365 -10.89 -37.53 -43.68
C ALA A 365 -9.54 -37.23 -42.99
N SER A 366 -8.88 -36.12 -43.32
CA SER A 366 -7.62 -35.71 -42.69
C SER A 366 -7.80 -35.15 -41.28
N TYR A 367 -9.04 -34.88 -40.85
CA TYR A 367 -9.40 -34.34 -39.54
C TYR A 367 -10.43 -35.21 -38.82
N ALA A 368 -10.41 -36.51 -39.10
CA ALA A 368 -11.25 -37.49 -38.43
C ALA A 368 -11.06 -37.51 -36.90
N ALA A 369 -12.08 -37.96 -36.17
CA ALA A 369 -12.12 -37.94 -34.70
C ALA A 369 -10.88 -38.57 -34.03
N TYR A 370 -10.37 -39.68 -34.58
CA TYR A 370 -9.25 -40.42 -33.98
C TYR A 370 -7.94 -39.62 -33.92
N TYR A 371 -7.77 -38.58 -34.75
CA TYR A 371 -6.58 -37.72 -34.68
C TYR A 371 -6.49 -36.98 -33.35
N ALA A 372 -7.60 -36.70 -32.67
CA ALA A 372 -7.57 -36.14 -31.32
C ALA A 372 -7.05 -37.15 -30.26
N PHE A 373 -6.87 -38.42 -30.62
CA PHE A 373 -6.46 -39.52 -29.74
C PHE A 373 -5.23 -40.27 -30.25
N ASP A 374 -4.57 -39.79 -31.31
CA ASP A 374 -3.45 -40.48 -31.96
C ASP A 374 -2.10 -40.33 -31.22
N GLY A 375 -2.06 -39.45 -30.20
CA GLY A 375 -0.86 -39.13 -29.43
C GLY A 375 0.17 -38.25 -30.16
N SER A 376 -0.03 -37.93 -31.44
CA SER A 376 0.93 -37.27 -32.31
C SER A 376 1.15 -35.80 -31.93
N VAL A 377 2.41 -35.38 -31.78
CA VAL A 377 2.75 -33.97 -31.47
C VAL A 377 2.80 -33.08 -32.72
N SER A 378 3.03 -33.67 -33.89
CA SER A 378 3.13 -32.99 -35.19
C SER A 378 1.98 -33.35 -36.14
N GLY A 379 1.06 -34.22 -35.72
CA GLY A 379 -0.08 -34.70 -36.51
C GLY A 379 -1.28 -33.75 -36.51
N ASN A 380 -2.31 -34.15 -37.27
CA ASN A 380 -3.58 -33.44 -37.33
C ASN A 380 -4.37 -33.57 -36.01
N GLY A 381 -5.43 -32.79 -35.88
CA GLY A 381 -6.44 -32.94 -34.83
C GLY A 381 -7.83 -33.21 -35.42
N TRP A 382 -8.83 -33.30 -34.56
CA TRP A 382 -10.22 -33.31 -35.02
C TRP A 382 -10.69 -31.90 -35.39
N ILE A 383 -11.39 -31.77 -36.52
CA ILE A 383 -12.08 -30.55 -36.94
C ILE A 383 -13.52 -30.90 -37.33
N SER A 384 -14.48 -30.20 -36.75
CA SER A 384 -15.90 -30.33 -37.10
C SER A 384 -16.19 -29.77 -38.50
N ALA A 385 -17.21 -30.28 -39.18
CA ALA A 385 -17.66 -29.74 -40.47
C ALA A 385 -18.36 -28.37 -40.36
N SER A 386 -18.77 -27.94 -39.16
CA SER A 386 -19.55 -26.72 -38.94
C SER A 386 -19.29 -26.12 -37.56
N ALA A 387 -19.54 -24.83 -37.39
CA ALA A 387 -19.34 -24.15 -36.12
C ALA A 387 -20.34 -24.66 -35.07
N PRO A 388 -19.91 -24.92 -33.82
CA PRO A 388 -20.82 -25.25 -32.74
C PRO A 388 -21.69 -24.04 -32.38
N THR A 389 -22.95 -24.31 -32.07
CA THR A 389 -23.88 -23.36 -31.43
C THR A 389 -24.68 -24.08 -30.35
N ALA A 390 -25.37 -23.33 -29.49
CA ALA A 390 -26.28 -23.95 -28.51
C ALA A 390 -27.40 -24.80 -29.15
N ALA A 391 -27.87 -24.40 -30.35
CA ALA A 391 -28.92 -25.12 -31.09
C ALA A 391 -28.37 -26.28 -31.95
N ALA A 392 -27.11 -26.18 -32.40
CA ALA A 392 -26.43 -27.18 -33.22
C ALA A 392 -25.01 -27.41 -32.67
N PRO A 393 -24.87 -28.15 -31.56
CA PRO A 393 -23.59 -28.39 -30.93
C PRO A 393 -22.76 -29.38 -31.73
N GLN A 394 -21.44 -29.29 -31.58
CA GLN A 394 -20.50 -30.27 -32.10
C GLN A 394 -19.97 -31.12 -30.95
N TRP A 395 -19.68 -32.40 -31.19
CA TRP A 395 -19.13 -33.28 -30.17
C TRP A 395 -18.03 -34.18 -30.71
N LEU A 396 -17.09 -34.52 -29.83
CA LEU A 396 -16.01 -35.48 -30.04
C LEU A 396 -16.11 -36.54 -28.95
N GLU A 397 -16.18 -37.81 -29.33
CA GLU A 397 -16.47 -38.95 -28.46
C GLU A 397 -15.39 -40.03 -28.55
N ILE A 398 -15.15 -40.69 -27.42
CA ILE A 398 -14.40 -41.94 -27.33
C ILE A 398 -15.20 -42.98 -26.53
N GLU A 399 -15.38 -44.15 -27.13
CA GLU A 399 -15.84 -45.37 -26.46
C GLU A 399 -14.63 -46.19 -26.01
N LEU A 400 -14.70 -46.68 -24.78
CA LEU A 400 -13.67 -47.45 -24.10
C LEU A 400 -14.11 -48.91 -23.98
N PRO A 401 -13.16 -49.88 -23.88
CA PRO A 401 -13.51 -51.31 -23.86
C PRO A 401 -14.31 -51.74 -22.63
N SER A 402 -14.31 -50.93 -21.56
CA SER A 402 -15.09 -51.14 -20.36
C SER A 402 -15.26 -49.81 -19.61
N GLN A 403 -16.10 -49.79 -18.57
CA GLN A 403 -16.23 -48.64 -17.69
C GLN A 403 -14.85 -48.28 -17.10
N THR A 404 -14.38 -47.09 -17.42
CA THR A 404 -13.06 -46.62 -17.01
C THR A 404 -13.25 -45.37 -16.17
N GLN A 405 -12.69 -45.39 -14.96
CA GLN A 405 -12.70 -44.22 -14.11
C GLN A 405 -11.71 -43.18 -14.66
N ILE A 406 -12.12 -41.92 -14.69
CA ILE A 406 -11.27 -40.77 -15.00
C ILE A 406 -11.41 -39.74 -13.88
N THR A 407 -10.35 -38.98 -13.64
CA THR A 407 -10.31 -37.94 -12.60
C THR A 407 -10.09 -36.56 -13.20
N GLY A 408 -9.93 -36.48 -14.52
CA GLY A 408 -9.72 -35.25 -15.26
C GLY A 408 -9.70 -35.51 -16.76
N TYR A 409 -9.59 -34.44 -17.52
CA TYR A 409 -9.30 -34.50 -18.95
C TYR A 409 -8.40 -33.34 -19.36
N ILE A 410 -7.68 -33.50 -20.47
CA ILE A 410 -6.82 -32.47 -21.04
C ILE A 410 -7.26 -32.20 -22.47
N ILE A 411 -7.42 -30.92 -22.82
CA ILE A 411 -7.60 -30.46 -24.19
C ILE A 411 -6.30 -29.81 -24.65
N THR A 412 -5.69 -30.31 -25.71
CA THR A 412 -4.60 -29.60 -26.39
C THR A 412 -5.21 -28.74 -27.49
N ASN A 413 -4.91 -27.45 -27.43
CA ASN A 413 -5.37 -26.52 -28.46
C ASN A 413 -4.74 -26.83 -29.83
N PRO A 414 -5.50 -26.64 -30.92
CA PRO A 414 -4.99 -26.70 -32.28
C PRO A 414 -3.87 -25.69 -32.52
N ASN A 415 -3.15 -25.81 -33.62
CA ASN A 415 -2.22 -24.78 -34.09
C ASN A 415 -2.57 -24.38 -35.54
N SER A 416 -1.93 -23.35 -36.06
CA SER A 416 -2.25 -22.85 -37.40
C SER A 416 -1.97 -23.86 -38.52
N VAL A 417 -1.12 -24.86 -38.26
CA VAL A 417 -0.73 -25.89 -39.24
C VAL A 417 -1.83 -26.94 -39.41
N ILE A 418 -2.61 -27.22 -38.35
CA ILE A 418 -3.68 -28.24 -38.41
C ILE A 418 -5.01 -27.71 -38.97
N GLY A 419 -5.01 -26.62 -39.75
CA GLY A 419 -6.22 -26.13 -40.46
C GLY A 419 -6.99 -25.00 -39.76
N GLY A 420 -6.51 -24.51 -38.61
CA GLY A 420 -7.01 -23.29 -37.97
C GLY A 420 -7.19 -23.40 -36.45
N LEU A 421 -6.83 -22.33 -35.74
CA LEU A 421 -6.90 -22.19 -34.28
C LEU A 421 -8.33 -21.80 -33.85
N ALA A 422 -9.18 -22.81 -33.61
CA ALA A 422 -10.58 -22.64 -33.25
C ALA A 422 -10.95 -23.48 -32.02
N SER A 423 -10.32 -23.22 -30.88
CA SER A 423 -10.53 -23.97 -29.65
C SER A 423 -11.96 -23.85 -29.11
N PRO A 424 -12.45 -24.85 -28.36
CA PRO A 424 -13.71 -24.75 -27.61
C PRO A 424 -13.72 -23.54 -26.66
N LYS A 425 -14.81 -22.79 -26.64
CA LYS A 425 -15.06 -21.67 -25.71
C LYS A 425 -16.05 -22.04 -24.62
N SER A 426 -17.09 -22.79 -25.00
CA SER A 426 -18.09 -23.33 -24.08
C SER A 426 -18.36 -24.78 -24.42
N TRP A 427 -18.26 -25.67 -23.42
CA TRP A 427 -18.46 -27.10 -23.61
C TRP A 427 -18.82 -27.81 -22.30
N SER A 428 -19.26 -29.06 -22.41
CA SER A 428 -19.45 -29.99 -21.30
C SER A 428 -18.74 -31.30 -21.60
N LEU A 429 -17.96 -31.82 -20.64
CA LEU A 429 -17.57 -33.22 -20.68
C LEU A 429 -18.74 -34.05 -20.17
N GLN A 430 -19.15 -35.06 -20.93
CA GLN A 430 -20.26 -35.93 -20.59
C GLN A 430 -19.83 -37.39 -20.61
N GLY A 431 -20.41 -38.18 -19.72
CA GLY A 431 -20.22 -39.62 -19.63
C GLY A 431 -21.52 -40.39 -19.92
N SER A 432 -21.42 -41.56 -20.54
CA SER A 432 -22.53 -42.46 -20.79
C SER A 432 -22.08 -43.93 -20.73
N ASN A 433 -23.01 -44.83 -20.40
CA ASN A 433 -22.80 -46.28 -20.45
C ASN A 433 -23.63 -46.98 -21.54
N ASP A 434 -24.60 -46.27 -22.14
CA ASP A 434 -25.53 -46.80 -23.15
C ASP A 434 -25.50 -46.01 -24.47
N GLY A 435 -24.77 -44.88 -24.51
CA GLY A 435 -24.68 -43.97 -25.65
C GLY A 435 -25.92 -43.10 -25.88
N SER A 436 -27.00 -43.29 -25.11
CA SER A 436 -28.28 -42.59 -25.27
C SER A 436 -28.54 -41.58 -24.17
N VAL A 437 -28.25 -41.95 -22.92
CA VAL A 437 -28.35 -41.07 -21.75
C VAL A 437 -26.97 -40.56 -21.40
N TRP A 438 -26.82 -39.24 -21.39
CA TRP A 438 -25.55 -38.56 -21.14
C TRP A 438 -25.63 -37.72 -19.88
N THR A 439 -24.70 -37.96 -18.96
CA THR A 439 -24.55 -37.20 -17.73
C THR A 439 -23.41 -36.21 -17.89
N THR A 440 -23.67 -34.92 -17.64
CA THR A 440 -22.59 -33.92 -17.59
C THR A 440 -21.75 -34.13 -16.33
N VAL A 441 -20.46 -34.35 -16.51
CA VAL A 441 -19.49 -34.55 -15.41
C VAL A 441 -18.63 -33.32 -15.16
N HIS A 442 -18.48 -32.44 -16.16
CA HIS A 442 -17.81 -31.15 -16.03
C HIS A 442 -18.35 -30.19 -17.10
N ALA A 443 -18.38 -28.89 -16.80
CA ALA A 443 -18.83 -27.86 -17.74
C ALA A 443 -17.93 -26.63 -17.65
N VAL A 444 -17.60 -26.06 -18.82
CA VAL A 444 -16.84 -24.83 -18.96
C VAL A 444 -17.61 -23.88 -19.86
N SER A 445 -17.65 -22.60 -19.49
CA SER A 445 -18.27 -21.55 -20.28
C SER A 445 -17.33 -20.36 -20.43
N ASN A 446 -17.37 -19.70 -21.59
CA ASN A 446 -16.61 -18.48 -21.88
C ASN A 446 -15.08 -18.58 -21.64
N SER A 447 -14.49 -19.76 -21.82
CA SER A 447 -13.02 -19.90 -21.84
C SER A 447 -12.45 -19.07 -22.98
N THR A 448 -11.59 -18.09 -22.69
CA THR A 448 -10.93 -17.24 -23.71
C THR A 448 -9.60 -17.80 -24.21
N ASN A 449 -9.14 -18.92 -23.63
CA ASN A 449 -7.87 -19.51 -24.01
C ASN A 449 -7.97 -20.15 -25.40
N ASN A 450 -7.24 -19.55 -26.34
CA ASN A 450 -7.11 -20.00 -27.71
C ASN A 450 -5.63 -20.01 -28.13
N THR A 451 -4.72 -20.26 -27.18
CA THR A 451 -3.29 -20.28 -27.46
C THR A 451 -2.88 -21.64 -28.03
N ALA A 452 -2.17 -21.64 -29.16
CA ALA A 452 -1.82 -22.85 -29.88
C ALA A 452 -0.90 -23.77 -29.06
N ASP A 453 -1.07 -25.08 -29.23
CA ASP A 453 -0.21 -26.13 -28.66
C ASP A 453 -0.06 -26.11 -27.12
N ILE A 454 -1.04 -25.52 -26.42
CA ILE A 454 -1.13 -25.51 -24.96
C ILE A 454 -2.04 -26.65 -24.51
N ASP A 455 -1.55 -27.48 -23.59
CA ASP A 455 -2.36 -28.44 -22.84
C ASP A 455 -3.17 -27.69 -21.78
N GLN A 456 -4.48 -27.86 -21.80
CA GLN A 456 -5.42 -27.32 -20.82
C GLN A 456 -6.00 -28.45 -20.00
N GLU A 457 -5.70 -28.44 -18.71
CA GLU A 457 -6.14 -29.48 -17.77
C GLU A 457 -7.43 -29.08 -17.07
N PHE A 458 -8.32 -30.06 -16.93
CA PHE A 458 -9.61 -29.89 -16.28
C PHE A 458 -9.82 -31.05 -15.29
N PRO A 459 -9.51 -30.85 -13.99
CA PRO A 459 -9.74 -31.86 -12.98
C PRO A 459 -11.25 -32.02 -12.73
N LEU A 460 -11.68 -33.23 -12.39
CA LEU A 460 -13.05 -33.49 -11.98
C LEU A 460 -13.18 -33.40 -10.46
N SER A 461 -14.23 -32.75 -9.98
CA SER A 461 -14.55 -32.71 -8.55
C SER A 461 -14.94 -34.07 -7.98
N VAL A 462 -15.47 -34.94 -8.83
CA VAL A 462 -15.80 -36.33 -8.54
C VAL A 462 -15.31 -37.17 -9.72
N ALA A 463 -14.65 -38.29 -9.42
CA ALA A 463 -14.20 -39.20 -10.47
C ALA A 463 -15.41 -39.73 -11.26
N ALA A 464 -15.35 -39.64 -12.58
CA ALA A 464 -16.38 -40.15 -13.47
C ALA A 464 -16.05 -41.58 -13.88
N ASN A 465 -17.02 -42.48 -13.93
CA ASN A 465 -16.81 -43.89 -14.32
C ASN A 465 -17.83 -44.32 -15.36
N TYR A 466 -17.45 -44.21 -16.63
CA TYR A 466 -18.28 -44.48 -17.80
C TYR A 466 -17.51 -45.23 -18.87
N SER A 467 -18.21 -45.95 -19.76
CA SER A 467 -17.61 -46.59 -20.94
C SER A 467 -17.53 -45.65 -22.16
N LYS A 468 -18.29 -44.55 -22.17
CA LYS A 468 -18.25 -43.54 -23.23
C LYS A 468 -18.06 -42.15 -22.63
N TYR A 469 -17.19 -41.37 -23.25
CA TYR A 469 -16.98 -39.96 -22.90
C TYR A 469 -17.05 -39.10 -24.15
N ARG A 470 -17.76 -37.98 -24.07
CA ARG A 470 -17.77 -36.99 -25.15
C ARG A 470 -17.55 -35.58 -24.64
N LEU A 471 -16.83 -34.79 -25.43
CA LEU A 471 -16.76 -33.35 -25.29
C LEU A 471 -17.89 -32.72 -26.11
N TYR A 472 -18.86 -32.11 -25.46
CA TYR A 472 -20.05 -31.53 -26.07
C TYR A 472 -19.92 -30.00 -26.13
N ILE A 473 -19.70 -29.44 -27.32
CA ILE A 473 -19.23 -28.08 -27.54
C ILE A 473 -20.35 -27.21 -28.11
N THR A 474 -20.57 -26.04 -27.51
CA THR A 474 -21.64 -25.10 -27.87
C THR A 474 -21.14 -23.73 -28.33
N ASP A 475 -19.86 -23.40 -28.12
CA ASP A 475 -19.22 -22.17 -28.62
C ASP A 475 -17.71 -22.35 -28.81
N LYS A 476 -17.05 -21.44 -29.56
CA LYS A 476 -15.61 -21.49 -29.89
C LYS A 476 -14.91 -20.13 -29.87
N ASN A 477 -13.58 -20.14 -29.80
CA ASN A 477 -12.72 -18.95 -29.73
C ASN A 477 -12.24 -18.42 -31.11
N SER A 478 -13.08 -18.47 -32.15
CA SER A 478 -12.69 -17.97 -33.47
C SER A 478 -13.89 -17.57 -34.34
N SER A 479 -13.60 -16.84 -35.41
CA SER A 479 -14.56 -16.54 -36.49
C SER A 479 -14.66 -17.63 -37.55
N TYR A 480 -13.88 -18.72 -37.45
CA TYR A 480 -13.94 -19.83 -38.40
C TYR A 480 -15.33 -20.51 -38.40
N ALA A 481 -15.64 -21.27 -39.44
CA ALA A 481 -16.91 -21.99 -39.55
C ALA A 481 -16.84 -23.41 -38.94
N PHE A 482 -15.94 -23.65 -37.98
CA PHE A 482 -15.70 -24.95 -37.35
C PHE A 482 -15.08 -24.77 -35.95
N VAL A 483 -15.11 -25.81 -35.12
CA VAL A 483 -14.26 -25.98 -33.92
C VAL A 483 -13.19 -27.02 -34.19
N SER A 484 -12.03 -26.86 -33.57
CA SER A 484 -10.89 -27.77 -33.72
C SER A 484 -10.27 -28.15 -32.37
N ILE A 485 -9.82 -29.40 -32.25
CA ILE A 485 -9.17 -29.96 -31.06
C ILE A 485 -7.96 -30.75 -31.53
N LYS A 486 -6.77 -30.41 -31.03
CA LYS A 486 -5.56 -31.16 -31.36
C LYS A 486 -5.53 -32.50 -30.64
N LYS A 487 -5.76 -32.49 -29.33
CA LYS A 487 -5.85 -33.72 -28.53
C LYS A 487 -6.92 -33.62 -27.47
N LEU A 488 -7.55 -34.75 -27.19
CA LEU A 488 -8.38 -34.97 -26.01
C LEU A 488 -7.79 -36.15 -25.24
N LYS A 489 -7.25 -35.89 -24.05
CA LYS A 489 -6.75 -36.94 -23.15
C LYS A 489 -7.74 -37.12 -22.02
N LEU A 490 -8.06 -38.37 -21.70
CA LEU A 490 -8.81 -38.72 -20.51
C LEU A 490 -7.81 -39.23 -19.48
N VAL A 491 -7.73 -38.59 -18.31
CA VAL A 491 -6.61 -38.82 -17.38
C VAL A 491 -7.08 -39.41 -16.05
N VAL A 492 -6.22 -40.23 -15.46
CA VAL A 492 -6.33 -40.72 -14.08
C VAL A 492 -5.13 -40.19 -13.34
N GLY A 493 -5.38 -39.20 -12.48
CA GLY A 493 -4.38 -38.66 -11.58
C GLY A 493 -4.09 -39.65 -10.47
N ASP A 494 -2.82 -39.81 -10.12
CA ASP A 494 -2.45 -40.51 -8.91
C ASP A 494 -3.05 -39.76 -7.71
N LYS A 495 -3.61 -40.51 -6.77
CA LYS A 495 -4.16 -39.90 -5.56
C LYS A 495 -3.02 -39.38 -4.68
N CYS A 496 -3.20 -38.18 -4.14
CA CYS A 496 -2.30 -37.57 -3.19
C CYS A 496 -2.92 -37.53 -1.78
N LEU A 497 -2.07 -37.24 -0.80
CA LEU A 497 -2.44 -36.95 0.58
C LEU A 497 -1.82 -35.62 1.01
N ILE A 498 -2.40 -34.99 2.02
CA ILE A 498 -1.84 -33.81 2.67
C ILE A 498 -1.36 -34.18 4.07
N SER A 499 -0.23 -33.64 4.52
CA SER A 499 0.15 -33.68 5.93
C SER A 499 0.32 -32.28 6.54
N ASP A 500 0.05 -32.18 7.84
CA ASP A 500 0.32 -30.98 8.63
C ASP A 500 1.73 -30.98 9.24
N SER A 501 2.06 -29.88 9.93
CA SER A 501 3.32 -29.69 10.64
C SER A 501 3.60 -30.67 11.78
N PHE A 502 2.58 -31.37 12.27
CA PHE A 502 2.70 -32.40 13.30
C PHE A 502 2.83 -33.82 12.71
N GLY A 503 2.85 -33.93 11.37
CA GLY A 503 2.95 -35.22 10.67
C GLY A 503 1.62 -36.00 10.62
N ASN A 504 0.48 -35.36 10.91
CA ASN A 504 -0.81 -36.00 10.69
C ASN A 504 -1.17 -35.95 9.20
N PHE A 505 -1.70 -37.06 8.67
CA PHE A 505 -2.13 -37.16 7.29
C PHE A 505 -3.63 -36.94 7.14
N TYR A 506 -4.03 -36.36 6.01
CA TYR A 506 -5.40 -36.02 5.66
C TYR A 506 -5.70 -36.39 4.22
N THR A 507 -6.90 -36.93 4.01
CA THR A 507 -7.57 -36.92 2.72
C THR A 507 -8.46 -35.67 2.62
N ALA A 508 -8.83 -35.30 1.40
CA ALA A 508 -9.63 -34.12 1.14
C ALA A 508 -10.76 -34.42 0.15
N SER A 509 -11.95 -33.91 0.43
CA SER A 509 -13.09 -33.96 -0.48
C SER A 509 -13.96 -32.73 -0.28
N SER A 510 -14.30 -32.05 -1.38
CA SER A 510 -15.15 -30.85 -1.35
C SER A 510 -14.70 -29.78 -0.35
N GLY A 511 -13.38 -29.63 -0.16
CA GLY A 511 -12.75 -28.66 0.75
C GLY A 511 -12.59 -29.14 2.19
N VAL A 512 -13.09 -30.32 2.54
CA VAL A 512 -13.06 -30.86 3.91
C VAL A 512 -11.85 -31.78 4.09
N LEU A 513 -11.00 -31.47 5.06
CA LEU A 513 -9.87 -32.31 5.46
C LEU A 513 -10.34 -33.38 6.47
N THR A 514 -10.15 -34.65 6.13
CA THR A 514 -10.45 -35.78 7.02
C THR A 514 -9.15 -36.49 7.37
N LYS A 515 -8.85 -36.62 8.66
CA LYS A 515 -7.63 -37.28 9.14
C LYS A 515 -7.63 -38.76 8.74
N VAL A 516 -6.49 -39.25 8.27
CA VAL A 516 -6.24 -40.65 7.92
C VAL A 516 -4.97 -41.15 8.62
N ASN A 517 -4.76 -42.46 8.60
CA ASN A 517 -3.51 -43.05 9.09
C ASN A 517 -2.34 -42.63 8.19
N SER A 518 -1.15 -42.51 8.78
CA SER A 518 0.07 -42.27 8.02
C SER A 518 0.30 -43.42 7.04
N PRO A 519 0.56 -43.14 5.75
CA PRO A 519 0.70 -44.19 4.76
C PRO A 519 1.97 -45.02 5.01
N SER A 520 1.81 -46.33 5.00
CA SER A 520 2.85 -47.35 5.13
C SER A 520 3.27 -47.94 3.78
N SER A 521 2.43 -47.80 2.74
CA SER A 521 2.69 -48.32 1.40
C SER A 521 2.00 -47.49 0.31
N ALA A 522 2.47 -47.64 -0.93
CA ALA A 522 1.94 -46.92 -2.09
C ALA A 522 0.45 -47.20 -2.37
N SER A 523 -0.05 -48.41 -2.05
CA SER A 523 -1.45 -48.79 -2.31
C SER A 523 -2.46 -48.06 -1.44
N GLU A 524 -2.04 -47.53 -0.28
CA GLU A 524 -2.92 -46.77 0.60
C GLU A 524 -3.31 -45.41 -0.01
N PHE A 525 -2.42 -44.78 -0.78
CA PHE A 525 -2.76 -43.56 -1.53
C PHE A 525 -3.92 -43.81 -2.49
N SER A 526 -3.89 -44.92 -3.22
CA SER A 526 -4.99 -45.30 -4.13
C SER A 526 -6.31 -45.54 -3.40
N THR A 527 -6.25 -45.96 -2.14
CA THR A 527 -7.44 -46.26 -1.32
C THR A 527 -8.02 -45.01 -0.69
N VAL A 528 -7.21 -44.26 0.07
CA VAL A 528 -7.68 -43.14 0.92
C VAL A 528 -7.34 -41.76 0.39
N GLY A 529 -6.43 -41.63 -0.58
CA GLY A 529 -6.04 -40.34 -1.13
C GLY A 529 -7.09 -39.72 -2.05
N PHE A 530 -6.80 -38.51 -2.51
CA PHE A 530 -7.69 -37.71 -3.35
C PHE A 530 -6.95 -37.17 -4.57
N VAL A 531 -7.68 -36.83 -5.64
CA VAL A 531 -7.09 -36.20 -6.83
C VAL A 531 -7.38 -34.70 -6.88
N TYR A 532 -8.53 -34.28 -6.34
CA TYR A 532 -8.88 -32.88 -6.16
C TYR A 532 -9.44 -32.67 -4.75
N SER A 533 -8.88 -31.73 -4.01
CA SER A 533 -9.29 -31.49 -2.62
C SER A 533 -10.64 -30.77 -2.49
N GLY A 534 -11.11 -30.09 -3.54
CA GLY A 534 -12.03 -28.97 -3.37
C GLY A 534 -11.34 -27.75 -2.77
N VAL A 535 -12.11 -26.70 -2.50
CA VAL A 535 -11.62 -25.45 -1.91
C VAL A 535 -11.55 -25.58 -0.38
N ILE A 536 -10.35 -25.81 0.15
CA ILE A 536 -10.07 -25.84 1.58
C ILE A 536 -10.00 -24.40 2.09
N SER A 537 -10.75 -24.08 3.15
CA SER A 537 -10.75 -22.74 3.75
C SER A 537 -9.54 -22.50 4.66
N SER A 538 -9.15 -21.24 4.83
CA SER A 538 -8.08 -20.84 5.76
C SER A 538 -8.33 -21.32 7.20
N SER A 539 -9.58 -21.36 7.65
CA SER A 539 -9.94 -21.89 8.98
C SER A 539 -9.61 -23.38 9.14
N ALA A 540 -9.72 -24.17 8.06
CA ALA A 540 -9.36 -25.59 8.08
C ALA A 540 -7.84 -25.81 8.04
N LEU A 541 -7.08 -24.85 7.52
CA LEU A 541 -5.60 -24.85 7.45
C LEU A 541 -4.94 -24.24 8.69
N SER A 542 -5.69 -23.46 9.48
CA SER A 542 -5.19 -22.81 10.69
C SER A 542 -4.58 -23.82 11.66
N GLY A 543 -3.36 -23.52 12.13
CA GLY A 543 -2.58 -24.40 13.01
C GLY A 543 -2.02 -25.67 12.34
N LYS A 544 -2.17 -25.84 11.03
CA LYS A 544 -1.62 -27.01 10.29
C LYS A 544 -0.36 -26.70 9.47
N LEU A 545 -0.03 -25.42 9.30
CA LEU A 545 1.11 -24.99 8.48
C LEU A 545 2.46 -25.39 9.11
N PRO A 546 3.49 -25.71 8.29
CA PRO A 546 3.44 -25.84 6.84
C PRO A 546 2.68 -27.08 6.37
N ILE A 547 2.08 -26.98 5.18
CA ILE A 547 1.38 -28.10 4.53
C ILE A 547 2.33 -28.79 3.55
N LYS A 548 2.40 -30.12 3.64
CA LYS A 548 3.06 -30.96 2.63
C LYS A 548 2.03 -31.73 1.83
N VAL A 549 2.24 -31.82 0.53
CA VAL A 549 1.51 -32.78 -0.33
C VAL A 549 2.39 -33.98 -0.59
N TRP A 550 1.79 -35.16 -0.61
CA TRP A 550 2.46 -36.45 -0.76
C TRP A 550 1.92 -37.23 -1.96
N LEU A 551 2.82 -37.87 -2.70
CA LEU A 551 2.52 -38.83 -3.76
C LEU A 551 3.19 -40.18 -3.48
N ALA A 552 2.54 -41.25 -3.91
CA ALA A 552 3.05 -42.61 -3.78
C ALA A 552 4.21 -42.92 -4.75
N SER A 553 4.23 -42.28 -5.92
CA SER A 553 5.09 -42.63 -7.06
C SER A 553 5.87 -41.42 -7.57
N ASN A 554 6.91 -41.69 -8.38
CA ASN A 554 7.76 -40.65 -8.95
C ASN A 554 6.95 -39.71 -9.87
N PRO A 555 7.15 -38.38 -9.79
CA PRO A 555 6.43 -37.39 -10.59
C PRO A 555 6.71 -37.38 -12.10
N ALA A 556 7.48 -38.32 -12.67
CA ALA A 556 7.81 -38.32 -14.11
C ALA A 556 6.59 -38.11 -15.04
N ASN A 557 5.41 -38.59 -14.65
CA ASN A 557 4.14 -38.32 -15.32
C ASN A 557 3.09 -37.66 -14.42
N ASN A 558 3.42 -37.35 -13.16
CA ASN A 558 2.47 -36.86 -12.16
C ASN A 558 2.99 -35.60 -11.49
N TYR A 559 2.13 -34.61 -11.29
CA TYR A 559 2.50 -33.39 -10.57
C TYR A 559 1.35 -32.91 -9.72
N VAL A 560 1.67 -32.04 -8.78
CA VAL A 560 0.70 -31.37 -7.94
C VAL A 560 0.63 -29.93 -8.41
N ARG A 561 -0.58 -29.43 -8.60
CA ARG A 561 -0.82 -28.01 -8.82
C ARG A 561 -1.79 -27.51 -7.78
N THR A 562 -1.55 -26.28 -7.36
CA THR A 562 -2.41 -25.61 -6.39
C THR A 562 -3.19 -24.49 -7.05
N SER A 563 -4.37 -24.23 -6.52
CA SER A 563 -5.06 -22.95 -6.66
C SER A 563 -5.07 -22.33 -5.26
N TYR A 564 -4.33 -21.25 -5.10
CA TYR A 564 -4.17 -20.54 -3.83
C TYR A 564 -5.02 -19.29 -3.90
N GLY A 565 -5.94 -19.10 -2.96
CA GLY A 565 -6.67 -17.84 -2.82
C GLY A 565 -5.82 -16.86 -2.02
N PRO A 566 -5.20 -15.84 -2.64
CA PRO A 566 -4.42 -14.87 -1.91
C PRO A 566 -5.34 -13.91 -1.14
N PRO A 567 -4.95 -13.47 0.08
CA PRO A 567 -5.48 -12.22 0.58
C PRO A 567 -5.11 -11.07 -0.39
N PRO A 568 -5.76 -9.90 -0.32
CA PRO A 568 -5.27 -8.70 -0.97
C PRO A 568 -3.77 -8.50 -0.82
N GLN A 569 -3.06 -8.32 -1.94
CA GLN A 569 -1.61 -8.21 -1.95
C GLN A 569 -1.20 -6.80 -2.35
N ILE A 570 -0.45 -6.12 -1.48
CA ILE A 570 -0.06 -4.72 -1.63
C ILE A 570 1.46 -4.59 -1.82
N ILE A 571 1.86 -3.61 -2.61
CA ILE A 571 3.23 -3.12 -2.75
C ILE A 571 3.27 -1.62 -2.43
N VAL A 572 4.27 -1.21 -1.66
CA VAL A 572 4.51 0.18 -1.24
C VAL A 572 5.98 0.52 -1.50
N PRO A 573 6.29 1.51 -2.35
CA PRO A 573 7.67 1.91 -2.65
C PRO A 573 8.48 2.28 -1.41
N LYS A 574 9.75 1.86 -1.36
CA LYS A 574 10.71 2.22 -0.30
C LYS A 574 11.36 3.60 -0.51
N SER A 575 11.27 4.15 -1.71
CA SER A 575 11.88 5.42 -2.09
C SER A 575 11.00 6.19 -3.07
N LEU A 576 11.21 7.50 -3.14
CA LEU A 576 10.56 8.37 -4.12
C LEU A 576 11.30 8.29 -5.47
N THR A 577 10.54 8.25 -6.55
CA THR A 577 11.04 8.45 -7.91
C THR A 577 11.17 9.96 -8.17
N SER A 578 12.38 10.42 -8.45
CA SER A 578 12.62 11.81 -8.85
C SER A 578 12.11 12.03 -10.28
N VAL A 579 11.21 13.00 -10.43
CA VAL A 579 10.62 13.46 -11.69
C VAL A 579 10.91 14.95 -11.94
N ARG A 580 11.95 15.50 -11.30
CA ARG A 580 12.36 16.92 -11.40
C ARG A 580 12.81 17.34 -12.80
N SER A 581 13.14 16.38 -13.66
CA SER A 581 13.46 16.64 -15.07
C SER A 581 12.23 16.93 -15.93
N LEU A 582 11.02 16.82 -15.36
CA LEU A 582 9.74 16.97 -16.06
C LEU A 582 9.11 18.32 -15.75
N GLN A 583 8.50 18.93 -16.76
CA GLN A 583 7.74 20.16 -16.62
C GLN A 583 6.27 19.89 -16.29
N VAL A 584 5.70 18.83 -16.88
CA VAL A 584 4.28 18.47 -16.76
C VAL A 584 4.13 16.95 -16.80
N ILE A 585 3.27 16.40 -15.94
CA ILE A 585 2.74 15.04 -16.10
C ILE A 585 1.38 15.18 -16.78
N SER A 586 1.27 14.70 -18.02
CA SER A 586 0.03 14.78 -18.81
C SER A 586 -0.98 13.72 -18.39
N SER A 587 -0.51 12.51 -18.11
CA SER A 587 -1.30 11.39 -17.60
C SER A 587 -0.38 10.33 -16.99
N ALA A 588 -0.91 9.45 -16.13
CA ALA A 588 -0.27 8.20 -15.73
C ALA A 588 -1.08 7.03 -16.26
N GLN A 589 -0.44 5.94 -16.66
CA GLN A 589 -1.12 4.73 -17.13
C GLN A 589 -0.61 3.53 -16.36
N LEU A 590 -1.56 2.74 -15.86
CA LEU A 590 -1.32 1.45 -15.25
C LEU A 590 -1.88 0.38 -16.20
N SER A 591 -1.00 -0.29 -16.94
CA SER A 591 -1.36 -1.27 -17.95
C SER A 591 -1.82 -2.55 -17.26
N ALA A 592 -3.11 -2.66 -16.96
CA ALA A 592 -3.68 -3.75 -16.17
C ALA A 592 -4.64 -4.63 -16.99
N THR A 593 -4.48 -5.95 -16.84
CA THR A 593 -5.39 -6.96 -17.38
C THR A 593 -6.17 -7.61 -16.24
N LEU A 594 -7.50 -7.45 -16.25
CA LEU A 594 -8.39 -7.94 -15.20
C LEU A 594 -9.40 -8.95 -15.75
N SER A 595 -9.74 -9.98 -14.97
CA SER A 595 -10.83 -10.91 -15.26
C SER A 595 -11.69 -11.16 -14.03
N GLY A 596 -12.97 -11.46 -14.24
CA GLY A 596 -13.93 -11.70 -13.16
C GLY A 596 -14.06 -10.49 -12.22
N LYS A 597 -13.88 -10.73 -10.92
CA LYS A 597 -13.81 -9.74 -9.84
C LYS A 597 -12.38 -9.32 -9.50
N GLY A 598 -11.39 -9.71 -10.31
CA GLY A 598 -10.02 -9.28 -10.13
C GLY A 598 -9.91 -7.76 -10.21
N ALA A 599 -9.15 -7.16 -9.29
CA ALA A 599 -9.08 -5.71 -9.14
C ALA A 599 -7.67 -5.22 -8.83
N VAL A 600 -7.36 -4.02 -9.29
CA VAL A 600 -6.14 -3.27 -8.95
C VAL A 600 -6.53 -1.88 -8.49
N SER A 601 -6.01 -1.45 -7.34
CA SER A 601 -6.18 -0.09 -6.82
C SER A 601 -4.84 0.57 -6.55
N VAL A 602 -4.74 1.88 -6.80
CA VAL A 602 -3.50 2.65 -6.73
C VAL A 602 -3.68 3.96 -5.96
N ALA A 603 -2.65 4.34 -5.22
CA ALA A 603 -2.54 5.65 -4.57
C ALA A 603 -1.15 6.25 -4.85
N VAL A 604 -1.06 7.56 -4.75
CA VAL A 604 0.14 8.34 -5.08
C VAL A 604 0.66 9.02 -3.82
N SER A 605 1.97 9.15 -3.68
CA SER A 605 2.57 9.93 -2.58
C SER A 605 3.71 10.80 -3.09
N ARG A 606 3.96 11.91 -2.39
CA ARG A 606 5.14 12.78 -2.59
C ARG A 606 6.18 12.67 -1.49
N ASP A 607 5.87 11.96 -0.40
CA ASP A 607 6.71 11.89 0.80
C ASP A 607 6.79 10.49 1.44
N LEU A 608 6.11 9.49 0.88
CA LEU A 608 5.95 8.10 1.37
C LEU A 608 5.18 7.96 2.69
N ASN A 609 4.76 9.07 3.31
CA ASN A 609 4.05 9.08 4.59
C ASN A 609 2.55 9.27 4.38
N ASP A 610 2.18 10.26 3.55
CA ASP A 610 0.80 10.52 3.18
C ASP A 610 0.54 10.03 1.76
N TRP A 611 -0.48 9.19 1.62
CA TRP A 611 -0.94 8.68 0.33
C TRP A 611 -2.22 9.38 -0.05
N VAL A 612 -2.33 9.77 -1.32
CA VAL A 612 -3.46 10.53 -1.84
C VAL A 612 -4.07 9.84 -3.06
N VAL A 613 -5.35 10.12 -3.27
CA VAL A 613 -6.14 9.66 -4.41
C VAL A 613 -6.89 10.82 -5.04
N TRP A 614 -7.15 10.74 -6.34
CA TRP A 614 -7.94 11.73 -7.04
C TRP A 614 -9.44 11.45 -6.84
N SER A 615 -10.16 12.37 -6.21
CA SER A 615 -11.60 12.27 -5.94
C SER A 615 -12.50 12.64 -7.12
N GLY A 616 -11.92 13.12 -8.22
CA GLY A 616 -12.65 13.77 -9.33
C GLY A 616 -12.49 15.29 -9.34
N SER A 617 -12.28 15.92 -8.18
CA SER A 617 -12.10 17.38 -8.05
C SER A 617 -10.82 17.80 -7.32
N SER A 618 -10.31 16.96 -6.43
CA SER A 618 -9.11 17.25 -5.64
C SER A 618 -8.36 15.98 -5.25
N TRP A 619 -7.07 16.13 -4.94
CA TRP A 619 -6.29 15.09 -4.28
C TRP A 619 -6.69 15.01 -2.81
N VAL A 620 -7.14 13.83 -2.38
CA VAL A 620 -7.62 13.56 -1.03
C VAL A 620 -6.67 12.56 -0.37
N SER A 621 -6.22 12.89 0.84
CA SER A 621 -5.42 11.99 1.67
C SER A 621 -6.24 10.78 2.09
N ILE A 622 -5.64 9.61 1.90
CA ILE A 622 -6.04 8.37 2.54
C ILE A 622 -5.14 8.06 3.74
N GLY A 623 -4.14 8.90 4.06
CA GLY A 623 -3.18 8.71 5.14
C GLY A 623 -2.11 7.67 4.82
N SER A 624 -1.43 7.15 5.85
CA SER A 624 -0.33 6.18 5.67
C SER A 624 -0.80 4.81 5.17
N LEU A 625 0.09 4.11 4.47
CA LEU A 625 -0.09 2.73 4.02
C LEU A 625 1.03 1.85 4.56
N SER A 626 0.66 0.68 5.08
CA SER A 626 1.55 -0.39 5.49
C SER A 626 1.52 -1.54 4.48
N ALA A 627 2.62 -2.27 4.33
CA ALA A 627 2.69 -3.44 3.45
C ALA A 627 2.13 -4.71 4.13
N ASP A 628 0.91 -4.63 4.65
CA ASP A 628 0.20 -5.70 5.35
C ASP A 628 -1.28 -5.74 4.97
N ALA A 629 -2.06 -6.62 5.60
CA ALA A 629 -3.49 -6.76 5.34
C ALA A 629 -4.28 -5.47 5.65
N THR A 630 -3.84 -4.67 6.63
CA THR A 630 -4.50 -3.40 6.99
C THR A 630 -4.32 -2.39 5.86
N GLY A 631 -3.10 -2.19 5.38
CA GLY A 631 -2.82 -1.29 4.27
C GLY A 631 -3.45 -1.77 2.95
N ALA A 632 -3.43 -3.09 2.69
CA ALA A 632 -4.07 -3.67 1.51
C ALA A 632 -5.58 -3.40 1.49
N ASN A 633 -6.29 -3.69 2.58
CA ASN A 633 -7.74 -3.46 2.67
C ASN A 633 -8.08 -1.97 2.56
N LYS A 634 -7.26 -1.11 3.16
CA LYS A 634 -7.43 0.34 3.09
C LYS A 634 -7.29 0.86 1.65
N LEU A 635 -6.27 0.40 0.92
CA LEU A 635 -6.05 0.79 -0.46
C LEU A 635 -7.10 0.20 -1.42
N ILE A 636 -7.64 -0.99 -1.15
CA ILE A 636 -8.78 -1.53 -1.91
C ILE A 636 -10.00 -0.63 -1.75
N ALA A 637 -10.28 -0.18 -0.52
CA ALA A 637 -11.49 0.58 -0.23
C ALA A 637 -11.44 2.03 -0.76
N SER A 638 -10.26 2.64 -0.78
CA SER A 638 -10.10 4.08 -1.05
C SER A 638 -9.24 4.41 -2.27
N GLY A 639 -8.55 3.43 -2.86
CA GLY A 639 -7.64 3.62 -3.97
C GLY A 639 -8.34 3.95 -5.29
N MET A 640 -7.60 4.56 -6.21
CA MET A 640 -8.08 4.77 -7.58
C MET A 640 -8.01 3.46 -8.37
N THR A 641 -8.96 3.22 -9.27
CA THR A 641 -8.81 2.16 -10.27
C THR A 641 -7.75 2.54 -11.32
N ALA A 642 -7.20 1.56 -12.05
CA ALA A 642 -6.30 1.83 -13.17
C ALA A 642 -6.90 2.82 -14.19
N SER A 643 -8.20 2.69 -14.49
CA SER A 643 -8.92 3.60 -15.39
C SER A 643 -9.03 5.01 -14.82
N SER A 644 -9.31 5.15 -13.51
CA SER A 644 -9.41 6.47 -12.87
C SER A 644 -8.07 7.19 -12.86
N LEU A 645 -6.96 6.48 -12.59
CA LEU A 645 -5.61 7.03 -12.70
C LEU A 645 -5.32 7.52 -14.13
N GLY A 646 -5.71 6.72 -15.13
CA GLY A 646 -5.58 7.05 -16.55
C GLY A 646 -6.32 8.30 -17.02
N GLN A 647 -7.32 8.75 -16.26
CA GLN A 647 -8.15 9.92 -16.57
C GLN A 647 -7.67 11.21 -15.88
N VAL A 648 -6.70 11.14 -14.95
CA VAL A 648 -6.16 12.33 -14.29
C VAL A 648 -5.37 13.17 -15.30
N THR A 649 -5.89 14.37 -15.59
CA THR A 649 -5.36 15.28 -16.60
C THR A 649 -4.14 16.06 -16.10
N ALA A 650 -3.41 16.70 -17.03
CA ALA A 650 -2.27 17.56 -16.72
C ALA A 650 -2.58 18.64 -15.66
N THR A 651 -3.73 19.30 -15.78
CA THR A 651 -4.14 20.33 -14.82
C THR A 651 -4.40 19.78 -13.43
N GLN A 652 -4.89 18.55 -13.33
CA GLN A 652 -5.18 17.88 -12.06
C GLN A 652 -3.91 17.32 -11.42
N TRP A 653 -2.97 16.81 -12.22
CA TRP A 653 -1.63 16.45 -11.74
C TRP A 653 -0.89 17.67 -11.15
N ALA A 654 -0.99 18.84 -11.79
CA ALA A 654 -0.39 20.07 -11.27
C ALA A 654 -0.89 20.44 -9.85
N LEU A 655 -2.14 20.11 -9.51
CA LEU A 655 -2.70 20.36 -8.17
C LEU A 655 -1.99 19.55 -7.07
N LEU A 656 -1.33 18.44 -7.41
CA LEU A 656 -0.53 17.65 -6.46
C LEU A 656 0.78 18.37 -6.07
N PHE A 657 1.18 19.39 -6.84
CA PHE A 657 2.45 20.10 -6.74
C PHE A 657 2.30 21.59 -6.40
N PRO A 658 1.59 21.99 -5.33
CA PRO A 658 1.33 23.40 -5.04
C PRO A 658 2.61 24.18 -4.73
N ASN A 659 3.54 23.57 -3.99
CA ASN A 659 4.80 24.21 -3.55
C ASN A 659 5.76 24.54 -4.72
N THR A 660 5.53 23.95 -5.88
CA THR A 660 6.34 24.12 -7.10
C THR A 660 5.51 24.69 -8.25
N ASN A 661 4.38 25.35 -7.94
CA ASN A 661 3.46 25.94 -8.92
C ASN A 661 3.06 24.96 -10.04
N GLY A 662 2.82 23.70 -9.68
CA GLY A 662 2.40 22.64 -10.61
C GLY A 662 3.53 21.86 -11.26
N VAL A 663 4.80 22.20 -11.01
CA VAL A 663 5.95 21.48 -11.58
C VAL A 663 6.24 20.20 -10.78
N PRO A 664 6.25 19.01 -11.39
CA PRO A 664 6.54 17.76 -10.70
C PRO A 664 7.94 17.72 -10.07
N ASP A 665 8.05 17.10 -8.90
CA ASP A 665 9.35 16.89 -8.24
C ASP A 665 9.64 15.43 -7.89
N ASN A 666 8.89 14.84 -6.97
CA ASN A 666 9.08 13.49 -6.48
C ASN A 666 7.72 12.80 -6.38
N LEU A 667 7.66 11.51 -6.74
CA LEU A 667 6.43 10.72 -6.70
C LEU A 667 6.71 9.27 -6.32
N ALA A 668 5.69 8.62 -5.79
CA ALA A 668 5.65 7.18 -5.56
C ALA A 668 4.22 6.65 -5.79
N PHE A 669 4.11 5.39 -6.18
CA PHE A 669 2.84 4.72 -6.46
C PHE A 669 2.73 3.44 -5.64
N ALA A 670 1.78 3.39 -4.71
CA ALA A 670 1.43 2.17 -3.99
C ALA A 670 0.29 1.47 -4.72
N MET A 671 0.33 0.14 -4.77
CA MET A 671 -0.65 -0.65 -5.53
C MET A 671 -1.10 -1.84 -4.71
N VAL A 672 -2.38 -2.17 -4.78
CA VAL A 672 -2.95 -3.40 -4.24
C VAL A 672 -3.69 -4.16 -5.33
N LEU A 673 -3.52 -5.47 -5.31
CA LEU A 673 -4.14 -6.41 -6.23
C LEU A 673 -5.02 -7.36 -5.43
N SER A 674 -6.21 -7.65 -5.95
CA SER A 674 -7.18 -8.55 -5.34
C SER A 674 -7.64 -9.59 -6.36
N VAL A 675 -7.58 -10.86 -5.96
CA VAL A 675 -8.09 -12.01 -6.72
C VAL A 675 -8.92 -12.86 -5.74
N PRO A 676 -10.21 -12.54 -5.54
CA PRO A 676 -11.05 -13.23 -4.57
C PRO A 676 -11.24 -14.73 -4.86
N ASP A 677 -11.46 -15.08 -6.13
CA ASP A 677 -11.55 -16.47 -6.59
C ASP A 677 -10.50 -16.74 -7.69
N PRO A 678 -9.36 -17.37 -7.37
CA PRO A 678 -8.29 -17.64 -8.33
C PRO A 678 -8.67 -18.58 -9.49
N SER A 679 -9.86 -19.20 -9.47
CA SER A 679 -10.34 -20.04 -10.57
C SER A 679 -10.99 -19.25 -11.72
N VAL A 680 -11.46 -18.03 -11.46
CA VAL A 680 -12.19 -17.18 -12.43
C VAL A 680 -11.73 -15.73 -12.45
N ASP A 681 -11.14 -15.25 -11.36
CA ASP A 681 -10.66 -13.89 -11.20
C ASP A 681 -9.17 -13.79 -11.52
N GLY A 682 -8.76 -12.65 -12.05
CA GLY A 682 -7.37 -12.39 -12.44
C GLY A 682 -7.06 -10.90 -12.36
N ALA A 683 -5.87 -10.58 -11.84
CA ALA A 683 -5.38 -9.21 -11.75
C ALA A 683 -3.89 -9.21 -12.06
N VAL A 684 -3.52 -8.56 -13.16
CA VAL A 684 -2.14 -8.47 -13.65
C VAL A 684 -1.88 -7.04 -14.06
N VAL A 685 -0.69 -6.53 -13.74
CA VAL A 685 -0.20 -5.24 -14.20
C VAL A 685 1.12 -5.45 -14.94
N ASP A 686 1.18 -5.03 -16.19
CA ASP A 686 2.35 -5.16 -17.06
C ASP A 686 3.38 -4.04 -16.80
N ASP A 687 2.91 -2.79 -16.72
CA ASP A 687 3.77 -1.63 -16.50
C ASP A 687 3.03 -0.45 -15.86
N LEU A 688 3.83 0.47 -15.30
CA LEU A 688 3.41 1.80 -14.89
C LEU A 688 4.21 2.83 -15.70
N THR A 689 3.50 3.69 -16.43
CA THR A 689 4.10 4.73 -17.27
C THR A 689 3.50 6.11 -17.01
N LEU A 690 4.28 7.15 -17.28
CA LEU A 690 3.81 8.53 -17.33
C LEU A 690 3.95 9.05 -18.76
N ASN A 691 2.92 9.76 -19.24
CA ASN A 691 3.05 10.61 -20.42
C ASN A 691 3.31 12.04 -19.95
N VAL A 692 4.40 12.65 -20.41
CA VAL A 692 4.97 13.84 -19.79
C VAL A 692 5.46 14.86 -20.81
N THR A 693 5.72 16.07 -20.34
CA THR A 693 6.52 17.08 -21.04
C THR A 693 7.81 17.29 -20.26
N ASN A 694 8.96 17.19 -20.93
CA ASN A 694 10.25 17.39 -20.29
C ASN A 694 10.45 18.85 -19.88
N GLY A 695 11.30 19.09 -18.87
CA GLY A 695 11.80 20.41 -18.54
C GLY A 695 12.61 20.99 -19.69
N SER A 696 12.56 22.32 -19.86
CA SER A 696 13.39 23.00 -20.85
C SER A 696 14.87 22.91 -20.47
N ALA A 697 15.72 22.72 -21.47
CA ALA A 697 17.17 22.81 -21.32
C ALA A 697 17.66 24.23 -21.66
N TRP A 698 18.81 24.63 -21.13
CA TRP A 698 19.46 25.89 -21.46
C TRP A 698 20.78 25.60 -22.19
N LYS A 699 20.78 25.69 -23.52
CA LYS A 699 21.96 25.39 -24.35
C LYS A 699 22.88 26.61 -24.42
N LYS A 700 24.17 26.44 -24.10
CA LYS A 700 25.19 27.47 -24.36
C LYS A 700 25.24 27.78 -25.85
N GLN A 701 25.13 29.06 -26.18
CA GLN A 701 25.12 29.54 -27.55
C GLN A 701 26.54 29.69 -28.07
N THR A 702 26.72 29.37 -29.34
CA THR A 702 27.95 29.64 -30.09
C THR A 702 28.02 31.11 -30.50
N GLU A 703 29.20 31.57 -30.91
CA GLU A 703 29.42 32.93 -31.41
C GLU A 703 28.60 33.24 -32.68
N ALA A 704 28.19 32.20 -33.42
CA ALA A 704 27.32 32.33 -34.59
C ALA A 704 25.83 32.46 -34.22
N GLU A 705 25.43 32.07 -33.01
CA GLU A 705 24.03 32.11 -32.54
C GLU A 705 23.74 33.36 -31.69
N VAL A 706 24.74 33.86 -30.97
CA VAL A 706 24.70 35.13 -30.23
C VAL A 706 26.02 35.86 -30.39
N GLU A 707 25.97 37.05 -30.98
CA GLU A 707 27.13 37.91 -31.13
C GLU A 707 27.30 38.76 -29.86
N ILE A 708 28.44 38.60 -29.18
CA ILE A 708 28.79 39.33 -27.95
C ILE A 708 29.89 40.34 -28.28
N ARG A 709 29.73 41.59 -27.86
CA ARG A 709 30.74 42.64 -28.06
C ARG A 709 31.01 43.41 -26.77
N TRP A 710 32.28 43.59 -26.46
CA TRP A 710 32.75 44.43 -25.36
C TRP A 710 33.17 45.80 -25.86
N TYR A 711 32.82 46.82 -25.09
CA TYR A 711 33.20 48.21 -25.25
C TYR A 711 33.74 48.72 -23.92
N PRO A 712 34.46 49.86 -23.89
CA PRO A 712 34.98 50.42 -22.63
C PRO A 712 33.90 50.70 -21.58
N ASP A 713 32.66 50.95 -21.99
CA ASP A 713 31.57 51.40 -21.12
C ASP A 713 30.36 50.46 -21.10
N LYS A 714 30.40 49.32 -21.84
CA LYS A 714 29.27 48.40 -21.96
C LYS A 714 29.64 47.05 -22.58
N VAL A 715 28.75 46.08 -22.39
CA VAL A 715 28.72 44.83 -23.16
C VAL A 715 27.39 44.72 -23.89
N THR A 716 27.42 44.21 -25.13
CA THR A 716 26.21 44.00 -25.93
C THR A 716 26.06 42.55 -26.35
N PHE A 717 24.82 42.07 -26.39
CA PHE A 717 24.44 40.75 -26.89
C PHE A 717 23.44 40.93 -28.02
N LYS A 718 23.77 40.44 -29.22
CA LYS A 718 22.86 40.39 -30.36
C LYS A 718 22.44 38.95 -30.61
N THR A 719 21.16 38.68 -30.44
CA THR A 719 20.59 37.34 -30.68
C THR A 719 20.33 37.12 -32.16
N VAL A 720 20.69 35.96 -32.71
CA VAL A 720 20.46 35.67 -34.15
C VAL A 720 19.06 35.12 -34.41
N ALA A 721 18.47 34.41 -33.45
CA ALA A 721 17.15 33.80 -33.56
C ALA A 721 16.23 34.26 -32.42
N ALA A 722 14.92 34.14 -32.65
CA ALA A 722 13.95 34.39 -31.58
C ALA A 722 14.00 33.29 -30.50
N GLY A 723 13.64 33.63 -29.27
CA GLY A 723 13.54 32.69 -28.14
C GLY A 723 13.77 33.33 -26.78
N ASN A 724 13.87 32.48 -25.75
CA ASN A 724 14.21 32.89 -24.40
C ASN A 724 15.72 32.74 -24.19
N TYR A 725 16.36 33.75 -23.61
CA TYR A 725 17.80 33.81 -23.44
C TYR A 725 18.19 34.17 -22.01
N LYS A 726 19.29 33.58 -21.52
CA LYS A 726 20.03 34.04 -20.35
C LYS A 726 21.35 34.63 -20.82
N LEU A 727 21.57 35.91 -20.56
CA LEU A 727 22.76 36.65 -20.99
C LEU A 727 23.63 36.87 -19.77
N ALA A 728 24.82 36.27 -19.76
CA ALA A 728 25.74 36.29 -18.65
C ALA A 728 27.02 37.05 -19.02
N TYR A 729 27.46 37.98 -18.18
CA TYR A 729 28.73 38.70 -18.35
C TYR A 729 29.36 39.00 -16.99
N GLN A 730 30.68 38.95 -16.90
CA GLN A 730 31.40 39.38 -15.71
C GLN A 730 31.36 40.90 -15.56
N GLN A 731 31.26 41.39 -14.33
CA GLN A 731 31.45 42.82 -14.09
C GLN A 731 32.96 43.10 -13.96
N PRO A 732 33.47 44.11 -14.66
CA PRO A 732 34.84 44.57 -14.53
C PRO A 732 35.25 45.13 -13.16
#